data_AF-A0A7J7NJG2-F1
#
_entry.id   AF-A0A7J7NJG2-F1
#
_cell.length_a   1.000
_cell.length_b   1.000
_cell.length_c   1.000
_cell.angle_alpha   90.00
_cell.angle_beta   90.00
_cell.angle_gamma   90.00
#
_symmetry.space_group_name_H-M   'P 1'
#
loop_
_entity.id
_entity.type
_entity.pdbx_description
1 polymer ?
#
loop_
_entity_poly.entity_id
_entity_poly.type
_entity_poly.pdbx_seq_one_letter_code
_entity_poly.pdbx_strand_id
1 'polypeptide(L)'
;MTTPLMLSWNVRGLGSNEKRFQIKEFIKRLKVNLVVLQEIKVEKMDAMFVWDVWRVDDIGWFFVLMGGNRIGHDVALLYLVSMSLMRITLGELEGVKNSFEVDAWCIGGDFNVIRFVHEKNSATRIISSMRSFVDFIQRNSLLDLPVTGGKFTWPSNEQNSVLCRHYKFLVNGEWEDIFPKLSQVVATKLIFRILLGVNRRVLFALLLLCFGAIFYIGARTSPIILFVFSICISSFFFSIYLVKWVLSKDEGPPEMAQISDAIRDGAEGFFRTQYGTISKMALLLATVILTIYLFRNTTPQQESAGIGRSASAYITVAAFLLGAVCSGLAGYVGMWVSVRANVRVSSAARRSAREALQIAVRAGGFSAIVVVGMAVIGVAILYATFYVLLGVDSPGAMKVNDLPLLLVGYGFGASFVALFAQLGGGIFTKAADVGADLVGKVEQGIPEDDPRNPAVIADLNEITDESIFIWKVGDNVGDCAARGADLFESIAAEIISAMILGGTMAKRCKLEDPSGFILFPLVVHSFDLVISSIGILSIRGPRDSSGVKVPMEDPMAILQKGYSITIVLAVLTFGASTRWLLYTEQAPTAWLNFALCGLVGIMTAYAFVWITKYYTDYKHEPVRTLALASATGHGTNIIAGVSLGLESTALPVLVISVSIVSAFWLGRTSGLVDETGNPIGGLFGTAVATMGMLSTAAYVLTMDMFGPIADNAGGIVEMSQQPESVREITDLLDAVGNTTKATTKGFAIGSAALASFLLFSAYMDEVASFSRTTFEQVDIAIPEVFVGGLLGSMLIFLFSAWACAAVGRTAQEVVNEVRRQFIERPGIMEYKEKPDYGRCVAIVASASLREMIKPGALAIVSPIVVGILFRILGHFTGQPLLGAKVVASMLMFATVSGILMALFLNTAGGAWDNAKKYIETGALGGKGSDCHKAAITGDTVGDPFKDTAGPSIHVLIKMLATITLVMAPVFL
;
A
#
# COMPACT_ATOMS: atom_id res chain seq x y z
N MET A 1 -36.37 -23.58 -33.23
CA MET A 1 -35.21 -24.37 -32.76
C MET A 1 -34.23 -23.42 -32.12
N THR A 2 -33.83 -23.67 -30.87
CA THR A 2 -32.77 -22.92 -30.17
C THR A 2 -31.48 -23.02 -30.96
N THR A 3 -30.82 -21.90 -31.23
CA THR A 3 -29.54 -21.86 -31.93
C THR A 3 -28.55 -22.73 -31.14
N PRO A 4 -27.95 -23.78 -31.74
CA PRO A 4 -27.04 -24.66 -31.03
C PRO A 4 -25.82 -23.87 -30.57
N LEU A 5 -25.69 -23.68 -29.27
CA LEU A 5 -24.52 -23.01 -28.69
C LEU A 5 -23.43 -24.05 -28.48
N MET A 6 -22.27 -23.82 -29.10
CA MET A 6 -21.09 -24.65 -28.97
C MET A 6 -20.03 -23.96 -28.12
N LEU A 7 -19.62 -24.56 -27.01
CA LEU A 7 -18.56 -24.02 -26.14
C LEU A 7 -17.28 -24.79 -26.38
N SER A 8 -16.19 -24.09 -26.72
CA SER A 8 -14.85 -24.68 -26.73
C SER A 8 -14.01 -24.15 -25.59
N TRP A 9 -13.38 -25.04 -24.84
CA TRP A 9 -12.54 -24.67 -23.71
C TRP A 9 -11.22 -25.47 -23.72
N ASN A 10 -10.09 -24.76 -23.84
CA ASN A 10 -8.78 -25.34 -23.58
C ASN A 10 -8.55 -25.32 -22.07
N VAL A 11 -8.71 -26.47 -21.44
CA VAL A 11 -8.56 -26.63 -20.00
C VAL A 11 -7.15 -27.14 -19.77
N ARG A 12 -6.32 -26.38 -19.07
CA ARG A 12 -5.04 -26.84 -18.57
C ARG A 12 -5.18 -27.14 -17.08
N GLY A 13 -4.89 -28.37 -16.70
CA GLY A 13 -4.85 -28.78 -15.29
C GLY A 13 -6.23 -28.75 -14.63
N LEU A 14 -7.17 -29.53 -15.16
CA LEU A 14 -8.48 -29.89 -14.58
C LEU A 14 -8.41 -30.62 -13.22
N GLY A 15 -7.24 -30.69 -12.58
CA GLY A 15 -7.06 -31.31 -11.27
C GLY A 15 -7.74 -30.58 -10.11
N SER A 16 -8.11 -29.30 -10.25
CA SER A 16 -8.76 -28.55 -9.17
C SER A 16 -10.30 -28.63 -9.23
N ASN A 17 -10.92 -28.94 -8.09
CA ASN A 17 -12.38 -29.00 -7.94
C ASN A 17 -13.07 -27.66 -8.27
N GLU A 18 -12.38 -26.54 -8.05
CA GLU A 18 -12.91 -25.20 -8.30
C GLU A 18 -13.07 -24.90 -9.81
N LYS A 19 -12.11 -25.34 -10.65
CA LYS A 19 -12.21 -25.21 -12.11
C LYS A 19 -13.37 -26.06 -12.66
N ARG A 20 -13.53 -27.29 -12.15
CA ARG A 20 -14.64 -28.19 -12.53
C ARG A 20 -16.00 -27.57 -12.19
N PHE A 21 -16.13 -26.99 -11.00
CA PHE A 21 -17.35 -26.32 -10.56
C PHE A 21 -17.72 -25.12 -11.46
N GLN A 22 -16.75 -24.26 -11.78
CA GLN A 22 -16.98 -23.09 -12.65
C GLN A 22 -17.44 -23.49 -14.05
N ILE A 23 -16.86 -24.55 -14.61
CA ILE A 23 -17.24 -25.06 -15.93
C ILE A 23 -18.68 -25.60 -15.89
N LYS A 24 -19.03 -26.42 -14.89
CA LYS A 24 -20.41 -26.93 -14.69
C LYS A 24 -21.45 -25.82 -14.61
N GLU A 25 -21.16 -24.79 -13.80
CA GLU A 25 -22.05 -23.62 -13.67
C GLU A 25 -22.20 -22.86 -14.99
N PHE A 26 -21.13 -22.72 -15.75
CA PHE A 26 -21.15 -22.01 -17.02
C PHE A 26 -22.02 -22.71 -18.08
N ILE A 27 -21.93 -24.05 -18.17
CA ILE A 27 -22.73 -24.87 -19.10
C ILE A 27 -24.20 -24.79 -18.75
N LYS A 28 -24.54 -25.00 -17.47
CA LYS A 28 -25.92 -24.91 -16.97
C LYS A 28 -26.52 -23.54 -17.26
N ARG A 29 -25.76 -22.48 -16.98
CA ARG A 29 -26.23 -21.09 -17.15
C ARG A 29 -26.44 -20.70 -18.61
N LEU A 30 -25.59 -21.17 -19.51
CA LEU A 30 -25.66 -20.82 -20.94
C LEU A 30 -26.52 -21.75 -21.78
N LYS A 31 -27.04 -22.84 -21.20
CA LYS A 31 -27.83 -23.87 -21.91
C LYS A 31 -27.12 -24.35 -23.18
N VAL A 32 -25.83 -24.65 -23.03
CA VAL A 32 -24.97 -25.06 -24.15
C VAL A 32 -25.46 -26.39 -24.72
N ASN A 33 -25.62 -26.47 -26.05
CA ASN A 33 -26.11 -27.67 -26.74
C ASN A 33 -24.98 -28.64 -27.09
N LEU A 34 -23.75 -28.14 -27.20
CA LEU A 34 -22.56 -28.93 -27.56
C LEU A 34 -21.33 -28.34 -26.88
N VAL A 35 -20.55 -29.12 -26.15
CA VAL A 35 -19.31 -28.64 -25.49
C VAL A 35 -18.14 -29.45 -26.02
N VAL A 36 -17.07 -28.74 -26.38
CA VAL A 36 -15.79 -29.30 -26.82
C VAL A 36 -14.72 -28.86 -25.86
N LEU A 37 -13.95 -29.81 -25.37
CA LEU A 37 -12.88 -29.56 -24.42
C LEU A 37 -11.58 -30.04 -25.01
N GLN A 38 -10.52 -29.33 -24.68
CA GLN A 38 -9.16 -29.74 -24.98
C GLN A 38 -8.40 -29.74 -23.65
N GLU A 39 -7.94 -30.90 -23.18
CA GLU A 39 -7.09 -31.01 -21.99
C GLU A 39 -5.82 -31.77 -22.34
N ILE A 40 -4.68 -31.17 -22.02
CA ILE A 40 -3.36 -31.58 -22.51
C ILE A 40 -2.47 -32.12 -21.37
N LYS A 41 -2.94 -32.02 -20.11
CA LYS A 41 -2.14 -32.36 -18.91
C LYS A 41 -2.79 -33.41 -17.98
N VAL A 42 -3.75 -34.18 -18.46
CA VAL A 42 -4.33 -35.30 -17.69
C VAL A 42 -3.80 -36.61 -18.26
N GLU A 43 -3.17 -37.44 -17.41
CA GLU A 43 -2.55 -38.71 -17.82
C GLU A 43 -3.54 -39.73 -18.39
N LYS A 44 -4.83 -39.63 -18.03
CA LYS A 44 -5.91 -40.49 -18.56
C LYS A 44 -7.27 -39.80 -18.42
N MET A 45 -7.98 -39.59 -19.53
CA MET A 45 -9.42 -39.28 -19.51
C MET A 45 -10.19 -40.58 -19.68
N ASP A 46 -10.80 -41.08 -18.62
CA ASP A 46 -11.73 -42.20 -18.67
C ASP A 46 -13.19 -41.72 -18.59
N ALA A 47 -14.12 -42.64 -18.85
CA ALA A 47 -15.54 -42.33 -18.80
C ALA A 47 -15.95 -41.79 -17.42
N MET A 48 -15.34 -42.27 -16.33
CA MET A 48 -15.69 -41.87 -14.96
C MET A 48 -15.28 -40.42 -14.65
N PHE A 49 -14.11 -39.98 -15.13
CA PHE A 49 -13.63 -38.60 -15.04
C PHE A 49 -14.53 -37.64 -15.83
N VAL A 50 -14.95 -38.03 -17.03
CA VAL A 50 -15.91 -37.26 -17.83
C VAL A 50 -17.27 -37.19 -17.11
N TRP A 51 -17.75 -38.30 -16.58
CA TRP A 51 -18.99 -38.33 -15.79
C TRP A 51 -18.92 -37.41 -14.56
N ASP A 52 -17.80 -37.39 -13.83
CA ASP A 52 -17.60 -36.55 -12.65
C ASP A 52 -17.58 -35.05 -12.97
N VAL A 53 -17.00 -34.64 -14.10
CA VAL A 53 -16.94 -33.22 -14.49
C VAL A 53 -18.23 -32.74 -15.17
N TRP A 54 -19.04 -33.62 -15.75
CA TRP A 54 -20.04 -33.21 -16.75
C TRP A 54 -21.50 -33.57 -16.48
N ARG A 55 -21.82 -34.34 -15.42
CA ARG A 55 -23.22 -34.69 -15.13
C ARG A 55 -24.11 -33.44 -14.93
N VAL A 56 -24.93 -33.16 -15.94
CA VAL A 56 -26.10 -32.28 -15.93
C VAL A 56 -27.23 -33.13 -16.47
N ASP A 57 -28.30 -33.31 -15.69
CA ASP A 57 -29.26 -34.41 -15.89
C ASP A 57 -30.10 -34.33 -17.20
N ASP A 58 -29.93 -33.29 -18.03
CA ASP A 58 -30.73 -33.00 -19.23
C ASP A 58 -29.98 -33.09 -20.58
N ILE A 59 -28.74 -33.61 -20.62
CA ILE A 59 -27.88 -33.65 -21.83
C ILE A 59 -27.42 -35.08 -22.12
N GLY A 60 -27.56 -35.55 -23.38
CA GLY A 60 -27.04 -36.85 -23.85
C GLY A 60 -25.55 -36.79 -24.22
N TRP A 61 -24.80 -37.88 -24.01
CA TRP A 61 -23.33 -37.91 -24.12
C TRP A 61 -22.83 -38.91 -25.17
N PHE A 62 -21.78 -38.52 -25.91
CA PHE A 62 -21.02 -39.41 -26.80
C PHE A 62 -19.52 -39.27 -26.50
N PHE A 63 -18.80 -40.40 -26.45
CA PHE A 63 -17.38 -40.46 -26.12
C PHE A 63 -16.66 -41.36 -27.13
N VAL A 64 -15.58 -40.86 -27.74
CA VAL A 64 -14.78 -41.60 -28.73
C VAL A 64 -13.33 -41.68 -28.21
N LEU A 65 -12.87 -42.91 -27.95
CA LEU A 65 -11.46 -43.23 -27.70
C LEU A 65 -10.80 -43.63 -29.03
N MET A 66 -9.58 -43.13 -29.25
CA MET A 66 -8.73 -43.60 -30.35
C MET A 66 -8.51 -45.11 -30.24
N GLY A 67 -9.13 -45.88 -31.16
CA GLY A 67 -8.94 -47.33 -31.30
C GLY A 67 -10.20 -48.21 -31.36
N GLY A 68 -11.42 -47.66 -31.35
CA GLY A 68 -12.67 -48.44 -31.40
C GLY A 68 -13.52 -48.23 -32.65
N ASN A 69 -14.00 -49.31 -33.27
CA ASN A 69 -14.81 -49.31 -34.49
C ASN A 69 -16.21 -48.67 -34.33
N ARG A 70 -16.60 -47.94 -35.40
CA ARG A 70 -17.95 -47.52 -35.86
C ARG A 70 -18.98 -47.01 -34.83
N ILE A 71 -19.41 -45.76 -35.02
CA ILE A 71 -20.71 -45.25 -34.56
C ILE A 71 -21.39 -44.63 -35.78
N GLY A 72 -22.57 -45.11 -36.14
CA GLY A 72 -23.42 -44.49 -37.16
C GLY A 72 -24.29 -43.40 -36.54
N HIS A 73 -24.19 -42.17 -37.05
CA HIS A 73 -25.18 -41.09 -37.12
C HIS A 73 -24.54 -39.85 -37.80
N ASP A 74 -25.36 -38.98 -38.41
CA ASP A 74 -25.03 -38.01 -39.48
C ASP A 74 -24.02 -36.87 -39.14
N VAL A 75 -23.50 -36.77 -37.91
CA VAL A 75 -22.51 -35.75 -37.51
C VAL A 75 -21.50 -36.32 -36.51
N ALA A 76 -20.21 -36.24 -36.80
CA ALA A 76 -19.15 -36.62 -35.85
C ALA A 76 -18.26 -35.44 -35.45
N LEU A 77 -17.90 -35.41 -34.17
CA LEU A 77 -16.96 -34.46 -33.62
C LEU A 77 -15.67 -35.18 -33.25
N LEU A 78 -14.59 -34.87 -33.97
CA LEU A 78 -13.32 -35.59 -33.85
C LEU A 78 -12.57 -35.08 -32.61
N TYR A 79 -12.35 -35.97 -31.63
CA TYR A 79 -11.53 -35.69 -30.44
C TYR A 79 -10.19 -36.41 -30.51
N LEU A 80 -9.12 -35.71 -30.14
CA LEU A 80 -7.76 -36.25 -30.02
C LEU A 80 -7.38 -36.32 -28.54
N VAL A 81 -7.41 -37.53 -27.98
CA VAL A 81 -6.73 -37.85 -26.72
C VAL A 81 -5.26 -38.10 -27.03
N SER A 82 -4.38 -37.18 -26.64
CA SER A 82 -2.95 -37.44 -26.68
C SER A 82 -2.55 -38.22 -25.43
N MET A 83 -2.28 -39.52 -25.58
CA MET A 83 -1.48 -40.24 -24.59
C MET A 83 -0.02 -39.86 -24.81
N SER A 84 0.59 -39.22 -23.83
CA SER A 84 1.97 -38.69 -23.82
C SER A 84 2.18 -37.42 -24.65
N LEU A 85 3.07 -36.56 -24.15
CA LEU A 85 3.55 -35.25 -24.63
C LEU A 85 4.04 -35.19 -26.11
N MET A 86 3.31 -35.73 -27.08
CA MET A 86 3.64 -35.64 -28.51
C MET A 86 2.76 -34.62 -29.22
N ARG A 87 3.41 -33.68 -29.92
CA ARG A 87 2.76 -32.82 -30.92
C ARG A 87 2.23 -33.71 -32.04
N ILE A 88 0.91 -33.77 -32.21
CA ILE A 88 0.27 -34.51 -33.30
C ILE A 88 0.51 -33.77 -34.61
N THR A 89 0.98 -34.48 -35.62
CA THR A 89 1.27 -33.93 -36.95
C THR A 89 -0.02 -33.83 -37.79
N LEU A 90 -0.03 -32.93 -38.78
CA LEU A 90 -1.19 -32.77 -39.69
C LEU A 90 -1.52 -34.06 -40.46
N GLY A 91 -0.54 -34.94 -40.70
CA GLY A 91 -0.74 -36.23 -41.36
C GLY A 91 -1.46 -37.26 -40.48
N GLU A 92 -1.20 -37.24 -39.17
CA GLU A 92 -1.92 -38.11 -38.22
C GLU A 92 -3.39 -37.69 -38.09
N LEU A 93 -3.67 -36.38 -38.06
CA LEU A 93 -5.03 -35.83 -38.12
C LEU A 93 -5.81 -36.31 -39.35
N GLU A 94 -5.15 -36.38 -40.51
CA GLU A 94 -5.74 -36.88 -41.76
C GLU A 94 -6.00 -38.40 -41.71
N GLY A 95 -5.09 -39.18 -41.08
CA GLY A 95 -5.30 -40.60 -40.82
C GLY A 95 -6.51 -40.87 -39.93
N VAL A 96 -6.71 -40.05 -38.88
CA VAL A 96 -7.88 -40.16 -38.00
C VAL A 96 -9.16 -39.84 -38.76
N LYS A 97 -9.19 -38.77 -39.56
CA LYS A 97 -10.35 -38.44 -40.42
C LYS A 97 -10.72 -39.61 -41.33
N ASN A 98 -9.75 -40.22 -42.01
CA ASN A 98 -10.01 -41.35 -42.93
C ASN A 98 -10.49 -42.62 -42.21
N SER A 99 -10.40 -42.69 -40.88
CA SER A 99 -10.84 -43.84 -40.08
C SER A 99 -12.34 -43.80 -39.74
N PHE A 100 -13.04 -42.71 -40.04
CA PHE A 100 -14.48 -42.56 -39.76
C PHE A 100 -15.26 -42.22 -41.03
N GLU A 101 -16.33 -42.98 -41.33
CA GLU A 101 -17.29 -42.70 -42.42
C GLU A 101 -18.36 -41.73 -41.89
N VAL A 102 -18.10 -40.42 -41.94
CA VAL A 102 -19.06 -39.41 -41.46
C VAL A 102 -19.14 -38.21 -42.40
N ASP A 103 -20.38 -37.80 -42.65
CA ASP A 103 -20.74 -36.78 -43.63
C ASP A 103 -20.31 -35.37 -43.17
N ALA A 104 -20.72 -34.94 -41.96
CA ALA A 104 -20.30 -33.65 -41.39
C ALA A 104 -19.31 -33.78 -40.22
N TRP A 105 -18.21 -33.01 -40.26
CA TRP A 105 -17.20 -32.98 -39.19
C TRP A 105 -16.53 -31.61 -38.94
N CYS A 106 -16.05 -31.43 -37.71
CA CYS A 106 -15.40 -30.21 -37.23
C CYS A 106 -14.13 -30.54 -36.44
N ILE A 107 -13.06 -29.76 -36.65
CA ILE A 107 -11.83 -29.78 -35.83
C ILE A 107 -11.66 -28.41 -35.18
N GLY A 108 -11.61 -28.39 -33.85
CA GLY A 108 -11.33 -27.21 -33.05
C GLY A 108 -10.11 -27.40 -32.16
N GLY A 109 -9.24 -26.41 -32.08
CA GLY A 109 -8.11 -26.47 -31.14
C GLY A 109 -7.05 -25.38 -31.33
N ASP A 110 -6.01 -25.46 -30.49
CA ASP A 110 -4.77 -24.68 -30.61
C ASP A 110 -3.81 -25.35 -31.60
N PHE A 111 -3.76 -24.85 -32.84
CA PHE A 111 -2.94 -25.44 -33.91
C PHE A 111 -1.47 -25.02 -33.88
N ASN A 112 -1.07 -24.06 -33.02
CA ASN A 112 0.28 -23.48 -32.96
C ASN A 112 0.89 -23.01 -34.30
N VAL A 113 0.09 -22.96 -35.38
CA VAL A 113 0.45 -22.54 -36.74
C VAL A 113 -0.60 -21.56 -37.26
N ILE A 114 -0.18 -20.60 -38.07
CA ILE A 114 -1.04 -19.59 -38.71
C ILE A 114 -1.21 -19.87 -40.19
N ARG A 115 -2.38 -19.48 -40.74
CA ARG A 115 -2.69 -19.64 -42.16
C ARG A 115 -2.12 -18.49 -42.98
N PHE A 116 -2.19 -17.27 -42.45
CA PHE A 116 -1.70 -16.07 -43.13
C PHE A 116 -0.72 -15.28 -42.27
N VAL A 117 0.21 -14.57 -42.92
CA VAL A 117 1.25 -13.78 -42.22
C VAL A 117 0.63 -12.70 -41.34
N HIS A 118 -0.47 -12.08 -41.78
CA HIS A 118 -1.18 -11.06 -41.02
C HIS A 118 -1.95 -11.59 -39.79
N GLU A 119 -2.04 -12.91 -39.61
CA GLU A 119 -2.64 -13.52 -38.42
C GLU A 119 -1.70 -13.52 -37.21
N LYS A 120 -0.49 -12.95 -37.36
CA LYS A 120 0.48 -12.71 -36.29
C LYS A 120 1.12 -11.33 -36.47
N ASN A 121 0.99 -10.45 -35.47
CA ASN A 121 1.44 -9.04 -35.57
C ASN A 121 2.95 -8.85 -35.83
N SER A 122 3.77 -9.90 -35.66
CA SER A 122 5.24 -9.83 -35.79
C SER A 122 5.79 -10.71 -36.92
N ALA A 123 4.93 -11.38 -37.70
CA ALA A 123 5.39 -12.24 -38.79
C ALA A 123 5.61 -11.42 -40.07
N THR A 124 6.78 -11.56 -40.69
CA THR A 124 7.15 -10.83 -41.93
C THR A 124 7.38 -11.74 -43.14
N ARG A 125 7.37 -13.07 -42.96
CA ARG A 125 7.63 -14.06 -44.03
C ARG A 125 6.77 -15.32 -43.86
N ILE A 126 6.46 -15.96 -44.98
CA ILE A 126 5.75 -17.26 -45.02
C ILE A 126 6.74 -18.38 -44.66
N ILE A 127 6.41 -19.17 -43.63
CA ILE A 127 7.23 -20.30 -43.16
C ILE A 127 6.68 -21.62 -43.75
N SER A 128 7.51 -22.65 -43.90
CA SER A 128 7.13 -23.96 -44.49
C SER A 128 5.92 -24.62 -43.80
N SER A 129 5.82 -24.47 -42.48
CA SER A 129 4.70 -24.97 -41.67
C SER A 129 3.37 -24.32 -42.04
N MET A 130 3.36 -23.03 -42.41
CA MET A 130 2.15 -22.33 -42.87
C MET A 130 1.65 -22.90 -44.21
N ARG A 131 2.58 -23.22 -45.11
CA ARG A 131 2.26 -23.83 -46.41
C ARG A 131 1.65 -25.22 -46.22
N SER A 132 2.26 -26.04 -45.37
CA SER A 132 1.75 -27.36 -45.02
C SER A 132 0.35 -27.30 -44.39
N PHE A 133 0.07 -26.26 -43.60
CA PHE A 133 -1.24 -26.05 -42.98
C PHE A 133 -2.31 -25.56 -43.96
N VAL A 134 -1.94 -24.67 -44.89
CA VAL A 134 -2.82 -24.25 -46.00
C VAL A 134 -3.17 -25.43 -46.89
N ASP A 135 -2.18 -26.25 -47.25
CA ASP A 135 -2.39 -27.44 -48.05
C ASP A 135 -3.32 -28.44 -47.35
N PHE A 136 -3.15 -28.65 -46.04
CA PHE A 136 -4.04 -29.50 -45.26
C PHE A 136 -5.50 -29.02 -45.30
N ILE A 137 -5.73 -27.72 -45.11
CA ILE A 137 -7.07 -27.11 -45.19
C ILE A 137 -7.67 -27.29 -46.58
N GLN A 138 -6.88 -27.06 -47.64
CA GLN A 138 -7.35 -27.18 -49.02
C GLN A 138 -7.65 -28.62 -49.44
N ARG A 139 -6.75 -29.57 -49.12
CA ARG A 139 -6.94 -31.01 -49.43
C ARG A 139 -8.19 -31.58 -48.78
N ASN A 140 -8.54 -31.08 -47.59
CA ASN A 140 -9.70 -31.55 -46.83
C ASN A 140 -10.95 -30.68 -47.00
N SER A 141 -10.94 -29.71 -47.94
CA SER A 141 -12.06 -28.80 -48.21
C SER A 141 -12.63 -28.13 -46.95
N LEU A 142 -11.73 -27.66 -46.08
CA LEU A 142 -12.08 -27.09 -44.78
C LEU A 142 -12.31 -25.57 -44.84
N LEU A 143 -13.38 -25.14 -44.19
CA LEU A 143 -13.77 -23.76 -43.96
C LEU A 143 -13.32 -23.33 -42.56
N ASP A 144 -12.65 -22.18 -42.47
CA ASP A 144 -12.24 -21.56 -41.20
C ASP A 144 -13.35 -20.57 -40.77
N LEU A 145 -14.02 -20.88 -39.66
CA LEU A 145 -15.14 -20.08 -39.19
C LEU A 145 -14.67 -18.68 -38.73
N PRO A 146 -15.35 -17.59 -39.14
CA PRO A 146 -14.93 -16.24 -38.78
C PRO A 146 -15.18 -15.95 -37.30
N VAL A 147 -14.18 -15.30 -36.66
CA VAL A 147 -14.31 -14.79 -35.29
C VAL A 147 -14.85 -13.36 -35.32
N THR A 148 -15.94 -13.12 -34.62
CA THR A 148 -16.56 -11.82 -34.40
C THR A 148 -16.20 -11.29 -33.01
N GLY A 149 -15.83 -10.01 -32.92
CA GLY A 149 -15.46 -9.37 -31.64
C GLY A 149 -14.01 -9.53 -31.18
N GLY A 150 -13.14 -10.20 -31.96
CA GLY A 150 -11.69 -10.25 -31.72
C GLY A 150 -10.93 -10.92 -32.87
N LYS A 151 -9.76 -10.38 -33.25
CA LYS A 151 -8.90 -10.96 -34.32
C LYS A 151 -7.83 -11.93 -33.80
N PHE A 152 -7.52 -11.87 -32.50
CA PHE A 152 -6.40 -12.57 -31.88
C PHE A 152 -6.79 -13.07 -30.49
N THR A 153 -6.28 -14.24 -30.12
CA THR A 153 -6.85 -15.03 -29.02
C THR A 153 -6.00 -15.07 -27.76
N TRP A 154 -4.70 -14.81 -27.84
CA TRP A 154 -3.81 -14.77 -26.67
C TRP A 154 -2.68 -13.74 -26.85
N PRO A 155 -2.41 -12.88 -25.84
CA PRO A 155 -1.11 -12.24 -25.67
C PRO A 155 -0.14 -13.26 -25.03
N SER A 156 1.04 -13.51 -25.63
CA SER A 156 2.10 -14.17 -24.86
C SER A 156 2.51 -13.24 -23.72
N ASN A 157 2.67 -13.77 -22.51
CA ASN A 157 2.96 -12.98 -21.31
C ASN A 157 4.41 -12.42 -21.25
N GLU A 158 5.10 -12.32 -22.38
CA GLU A 158 6.42 -11.70 -22.48
C GLU A 158 6.29 -10.40 -23.29
N GLN A 159 7.06 -9.39 -22.89
CA GLN A 159 6.99 -7.94 -23.17
C GLN A 159 6.73 -7.45 -24.61
N ASN A 160 6.67 -8.34 -25.60
CA ASN A 160 6.07 -8.08 -26.90
C ASN A 160 4.81 -8.92 -27.04
N SER A 161 3.63 -8.33 -26.81
CA SER A 161 2.36 -9.04 -27.02
C SER A 161 2.19 -9.44 -28.49
N VAL A 162 2.70 -10.63 -28.85
CA VAL A 162 2.56 -11.18 -30.20
C VAL A 162 1.18 -11.80 -30.30
N LEU A 163 0.21 -10.95 -30.60
CA LEU A 163 -1.15 -11.38 -30.88
C LEU A 163 -1.15 -12.30 -32.10
N CYS A 164 -1.65 -13.52 -31.90
CA CYS A 164 -1.65 -14.57 -32.93
C CYS A 164 -2.98 -15.34 -32.94
N ARG A 165 -3.50 -15.65 -34.13
CA ARG A 165 -4.75 -16.42 -34.30
C ARG A 165 -4.46 -17.92 -34.38
N HIS A 166 -4.11 -18.53 -33.25
CA HIS A 166 -3.82 -19.97 -33.16
C HIS A 166 -5.04 -20.86 -32.95
N TYR A 167 -6.04 -20.35 -32.23
CA TYR A 167 -7.30 -21.05 -32.00
C TYR A 167 -8.20 -20.93 -33.22
N LYS A 168 -8.49 -22.07 -33.86
CA LYS A 168 -9.33 -22.15 -35.06
C LYS A 168 -10.36 -23.26 -34.93
N PHE A 169 -11.48 -23.05 -35.61
CA PHE A 169 -12.50 -24.05 -35.87
C PHE A 169 -12.58 -24.26 -37.36
N LEU A 170 -12.12 -25.42 -37.81
CA LEU A 170 -12.11 -25.85 -39.20
C LEU A 170 -13.26 -26.84 -39.40
N VAL A 171 -14.16 -26.55 -40.33
CA VAL A 171 -15.36 -27.36 -40.60
C VAL A 171 -15.40 -27.77 -42.07
N ASN A 172 -15.94 -28.93 -42.40
CA ASN A 172 -16.16 -29.30 -43.80
C ASN A 172 -17.43 -28.63 -44.38
N GLY A 173 -17.61 -28.67 -45.70
CA GLY A 173 -18.74 -28.00 -46.37
C GLY A 173 -20.12 -28.46 -45.90
N GLU A 174 -20.30 -29.76 -45.65
CA GLU A 174 -21.58 -30.32 -45.19
C GLU A 174 -21.96 -29.86 -43.77
N TRP A 175 -20.98 -29.43 -42.96
CA TRP A 175 -21.24 -28.81 -41.66
C TRP A 175 -21.95 -27.45 -41.77
N GLU A 176 -21.71 -26.70 -42.85
CA GLU A 176 -22.36 -25.40 -43.10
C GLU A 176 -23.84 -25.56 -43.44
N ASP A 177 -24.20 -26.66 -44.11
CA ASP A 177 -25.59 -27.01 -44.45
C ASP A 177 -26.40 -27.37 -43.19
N ILE A 178 -25.77 -28.01 -42.21
CA ILE A 178 -26.39 -28.38 -40.93
C ILE A 178 -26.49 -27.17 -39.98
N PHE A 179 -25.47 -26.31 -39.96
CA PHE A 179 -25.40 -25.14 -39.08
C PHE A 179 -25.22 -23.81 -39.85
N PRO A 180 -26.27 -23.33 -40.54
CA PRO A 180 -26.17 -22.13 -41.35
C PRO A 180 -25.90 -20.88 -40.49
N LYS A 181 -24.96 -20.03 -40.94
CA LYS A 181 -24.58 -18.74 -40.31
C LYS A 181 -23.82 -18.86 -38.98
N LEU A 182 -23.10 -19.95 -38.74
CA LEU A 182 -22.31 -20.11 -37.52
C LEU A 182 -21.11 -19.14 -37.48
N SER A 183 -20.83 -18.57 -36.31
CA SER A 183 -19.68 -17.67 -36.09
C SER A 183 -19.07 -17.85 -34.70
N GLN A 184 -17.79 -17.53 -34.56
CA GLN A 184 -17.07 -17.63 -33.28
C GLN A 184 -17.09 -16.27 -32.55
N VAL A 185 -17.23 -16.25 -31.21
CA VAL A 185 -17.28 -15.02 -30.40
C VAL A 185 -16.36 -15.13 -29.17
N VAL A 186 -15.70 -14.03 -28.77
CA VAL A 186 -14.84 -13.99 -27.57
C VAL A 186 -15.64 -13.73 -26.28
N ALA A 187 -15.47 -14.58 -25.26
CA ALA A 187 -16.09 -14.42 -23.94
C ALA A 187 -15.24 -13.52 -23.01
N THR A 188 -15.82 -12.45 -22.45
CA THR A 188 -15.16 -11.50 -21.54
C THR A 188 -15.81 -11.51 -20.15
N LYS A 189 -15.04 -11.39 -19.05
CA LYS A 189 -15.55 -11.36 -17.66
C LYS A 189 -16.61 -10.25 -17.46
N LEU A 190 -17.71 -10.56 -16.76
CA LEU A 190 -18.92 -9.72 -16.62
C LEU A 190 -18.65 -8.32 -16.04
N ILE A 191 -17.80 -8.19 -15.02
CA ILE A 191 -17.45 -6.88 -14.42
C ILE A 191 -16.69 -5.99 -15.42
N PHE A 192 -15.79 -6.59 -16.19
CA PHE A 192 -15.07 -5.91 -17.27
C PHE A 192 -15.99 -5.62 -18.47
N ARG A 193 -17.00 -6.45 -18.75
CA ARG A 193 -18.02 -6.20 -19.78
C ARG A 193 -18.96 -5.05 -19.42
N ILE A 194 -19.30 -4.89 -18.14
CA ILE A 194 -20.08 -3.75 -17.65
C ILE A 194 -19.23 -2.47 -17.78
N LEU A 195 -17.99 -2.47 -17.29
CA LEU A 195 -17.12 -1.27 -17.34
C LEU A 195 -16.59 -0.91 -18.74
N LEU A 196 -16.28 -1.89 -19.60
CA LEU A 196 -15.85 -1.67 -21.00
C LEU A 196 -17.03 -1.54 -21.98
N GLY A 197 -18.23 -2.02 -21.60
CA GLY A 197 -19.46 -1.86 -22.37
C GLY A 197 -20.08 -0.47 -22.22
N VAL A 198 -19.71 0.27 -21.18
CA VAL A 198 -19.95 1.71 -21.13
C VAL A 198 -19.04 2.37 -22.16
N ASN A 199 -19.64 2.96 -23.19
CA ASN A 199 -18.95 3.79 -24.17
C ASN A 199 -17.98 4.74 -23.44
N ARG A 200 -16.72 4.85 -23.87
CA ARG A 200 -15.74 5.77 -23.24
C ARG A 200 -16.28 7.19 -23.07
N ARG A 201 -17.16 7.64 -23.97
CA ARG A 201 -17.88 8.92 -23.87
C ARG A 201 -18.90 8.95 -22.73
N VAL A 202 -19.62 7.85 -22.47
CA VAL A 202 -20.57 7.72 -21.36
C VAL A 202 -19.83 7.59 -20.03
N LEU A 203 -18.72 6.85 -19.99
CA LEU A 203 -17.88 6.77 -18.78
C LEU A 203 -17.27 8.15 -18.46
N PHE A 204 -16.79 8.85 -19.49
CA PHE A 204 -16.32 10.22 -19.36
C PHE A 204 -17.44 11.16 -18.91
N ALA A 205 -18.65 11.04 -19.47
CA ALA A 205 -19.80 11.84 -19.05
C ALA A 205 -20.24 11.53 -17.61
N LEU A 206 -20.22 10.28 -17.18
CA LEU A 206 -20.50 9.88 -15.79
C LEU A 206 -19.44 10.43 -14.83
N LEU A 207 -18.16 10.36 -15.19
CA LEU A 207 -17.10 10.99 -14.42
C LEU A 207 -17.31 12.51 -14.35
N LEU A 208 -17.65 13.16 -15.45
CA LEU A 208 -17.94 14.59 -15.50
C LEU A 208 -19.16 14.97 -14.66
N LEU A 209 -20.19 14.12 -14.63
CA LEU A 209 -21.36 14.28 -13.77
C LEU A 209 -21.00 14.09 -12.30
N CYS A 210 -20.17 13.10 -11.96
CA CYS A 210 -19.67 12.91 -10.59
C CYS A 210 -18.81 14.11 -10.15
N PHE A 211 -17.90 14.59 -11.00
CA PHE A 211 -17.12 15.79 -10.74
C PHE A 211 -18.03 17.02 -10.58
N GLY A 212 -19.00 17.18 -11.49
CA GLY A 212 -19.99 18.26 -11.42
C GLY A 212 -20.82 18.21 -10.13
N ALA A 213 -21.21 17.02 -9.68
CA ALA A 213 -21.92 16.82 -8.42
C ALA A 213 -21.04 17.17 -7.21
N ILE A 214 -19.78 16.74 -7.19
CA ILE A 214 -18.83 17.08 -6.11
C ILE A 214 -18.61 18.59 -6.05
N PHE A 215 -18.39 19.25 -7.18
CA PHE A 215 -18.25 20.71 -7.25
C PHE A 215 -19.52 21.44 -6.85
N TYR A 216 -20.69 20.92 -7.22
CA TYR A 216 -21.97 21.47 -6.81
C TYR A 216 -22.18 21.37 -5.30
N ILE A 217 -21.88 20.21 -4.70
CA ILE A 217 -21.93 19.99 -3.25
C ILE A 217 -20.93 20.90 -2.54
N GLY A 218 -19.71 21.03 -3.08
CA GLY A 218 -18.69 21.94 -2.54
C GLY A 218 -19.13 23.41 -2.58
N ALA A 219 -19.68 23.87 -3.71
CA ALA A 219 -20.20 25.22 -3.87
C ALA A 219 -21.39 25.51 -2.95
N ARG A 220 -22.21 24.50 -2.64
CA ARG A 220 -23.30 24.57 -1.65
C ARG A 220 -22.80 24.64 -0.20
N THR A 221 -21.56 24.20 0.06
CA THR A 221 -20.99 24.12 1.40
C THR A 221 -20.24 25.40 1.78
N SER A 222 -19.17 25.74 1.04
CA SER A 222 -18.35 26.93 1.31
C SER A 222 -17.40 27.21 0.14
N PRO A 223 -17.06 28.48 -0.15
CA PRO A 223 -16.00 28.84 -1.09
C PRO A 223 -14.64 28.21 -0.75
N ILE A 224 -14.36 27.94 0.54
CA ILE A 224 -13.11 27.33 0.99
C ILE A 224 -13.01 25.88 0.49
N ILE A 225 -14.11 25.11 0.56
CA ILE A 225 -14.14 23.73 0.05
C ILE A 225 -13.96 23.71 -1.47
N LEU A 226 -14.55 24.67 -2.19
CA LEU A 226 -14.37 24.81 -3.62
C LEU A 226 -12.90 25.07 -4.00
N PHE A 227 -12.20 25.91 -3.22
CA PHE A 227 -10.77 26.12 -3.36
C PHE A 227 -9.99 24.81 -3.14
N VAL A 228 -10.26 24.09 -2.05
CA VAL A 228 -9.63 22.80 -1.73
C VAL A 228 -9.81 21.79 -2.86
N PHE A 229 -11.02 21.63 -3.39
CA PHE A 229 -11.30 20.73 -4.53
C PHE A 229 -10.53 21.14 -5.78
N SER A 230 -10.47 22.44 -6.08
CA SER A 230 -9.77 22.95 -7.26
C SER A 230 -8.26 22.65 -7.18
N ILE A 231 -7.65 22.82 -6.02
CA ILE A 231 -6.22 22.51 -5.81
C ILE A 231 -5.96 21.01 -5.83
N CYS A 232 -6.75 20.19 -5.15
CA CYS A 232 -6.58 18.73 -5.14
C CYS A 232 -6.74 18.13 -6.55
N ILE A 233 -7.68 18.63 -7.34
CA ILE A 233 -7.86 18.15 -8.71
C ILE A 233 -6.69 18.59 -9.60
N SER A 234 -6.22 19.83 -9.44
CA SER A 234 -5.03 20.32 -10.14
C SER A 234 -3.78 19.50 -9.78
N SER A 235 -3.63 19.11 -8.50
CA SER A 235 -2.52 18.26 -8.07
C SER A 235 -2.61 16.85 -8.65
N PHE A 236 -3.81 16.26 -8.78
CA PHE A 236 -3.97 14.98 -9.49
C PHE A 236 -3.62 15.07 -10.98
N PHE A 237 -3.96 16.16 -11.66
CA PHE A 237 -3.49 16.38 -13.04
C PHE A 237 -1.97 16.49 -13.12
N PHE A 238 -1.34 17.16 -12.15
CA PHE A 238 0.11 17.23 -12.04
C PHE A 238 0.74 15.86 -11.74
N SER A 239 0.13 15.04 -10.88
CA SER A 239 0.54 13.65 -10.66
C SER A 239 0.46 12.82 -11.93
N ILE A 240 -0.60 12.98 -12.74
CA ILE A 240 -0.72 12.33 -14.06
C ILE A 240 0.42 12.77 -14.99
N TYR A 241 0.84 14.04 -14.92
CA TYR A 241 2.01 14.50 -15.66
C TYR A 241 3.30 13.83 -15.18
N LEU A 242 3.55 13.77 -13.87
CA LEU A 242 4.73 13.13 -13.29
C LEU A 242 4.83 11.65 -13.67
N VAL A 243 3.74 10.90 -13.50
CA VAL A 243 3.74 9.46 -13.80
C VAL A 243 3.92 9.19 -15.31
N LYS A 244 3.30 9.99 -16.19
CA LYS A 244 3.52 9.86 -17.64
C LYS A 244 4.99 10.13 -17.99
N TRP A 245 5.59 11.13 -17.36
CA TRP A 245 7.00 11.42 -17.55
C TRP A 245 7.89 10.27 -17.08
N VAL A 246 7.64 9.72 -15.88
CA VAL A 246 8.38 8.56 -15.36
C VAL A 246 8.20 7.35 -16.28
N LEU A 247 6.96 6.99 -16.63
CA LEU A 247 6.68 5.82 -17.46
C LEU A 247 7.23 5.92 -18.89
N SER A 248 7.43 7.13 -19.41
CA SER A 248 8.08 7.35 -20.70
C SER A 248 9.57 7.04 -20.73
N LYS A 249 10.20 6.85 -19.55
CA LYS A 249 11.61 6.45 -19.45
C LYS A 249 11.78 4.97 -19.79
N ASP A 250 12.93 4.70 -20.40
CA ASP A 250 13.36 3.38 -20.84
C ASP A 250 13.53 2.41 -19.65
N GLU A 251 13.11 1.16 -19.85
CA GLU A 251 13.20 0.09 -18.86
C GLU A 251 14.54 -0.65 -18.89
N GLY A 252 15.44 -0.29 -19.80
CA GLY A 252 16.77 -0.88 -19.91
C GLY A 252 16.78 -2.18 -20.72
N PRO A 253 17.85 -2.97 -20.56
CA PRO A 253 18.01 -4.26 -21.23
C PRO A 253 16.92 -5.28 -20.81
N PRO A 254 16.62 -6.29 -21.66
CA PRO A 254 15.60 -7.30 -21.37
C PRO A 254 15.80 -8.02 -20.03
N GLU A 255 17.04 -8.18 -19.60
CA GLU A 255 17.41 -8.83 -18.34
C GLU A 255 16.86 -8.06 -17.12
N MET A 256 16.99 -6.72 -17.12
CA MET A 256 16.40 -5.88 -16.08
C MET A 256 14.88 -5.97 -16.07
N ALA A 257 14.28 -6.01 -17.25
CA ALA A 257 12.85 -5.98 -17.44
C ALA A 257 12.19 -7.28 -16.97
N GLN A 258 12.83 -8.44 -17.20
CA GLN A 258 12.39 -9.75 -16.70
C GLN A 258 12.35 -9.79 -15.16
N ILE A 259 13.40 -9.29 -14.49
CA ILE A 259 13.46 -9.22 -13.03
C ILE A 259 12.36 -8.29 -12.49
N SER A 260 12.20 -7.12 -13.13
CA SER A 260 11.17 -6.13 -12.77
C SER A 260 9.75 -6.68 -12.85
N ASP A 261 9.43 -7.45 -13.89
CA ASP A 261 8.09 -8.05 -14.05
C ASP A 261 7.79 -9.08 -12.96
N ALA A 262 8.77 -9.89 -12.56
CA ALA A 262 8.59 -10.85 -11.47
C ALA A 262 8.47 -10.18 -10.09
N ILE A 263 9.19 -9.08 -9.83
CA ILE A 263 8.98 -8.25 -8.62
C ILE A 263 7.55 -7.69 -8.63
N ARG A 264 7.07 -7.21 -9.78
CA ARG A 264 5.72 -6.65 -9.93
C ARG A 264 4.64 -7.69 -9.63
N ASP A 265 4.73 -8.87 -10.22
CA ASP A 265 3.73 -9.94 -10.02
C ASP A 265 3.64 -10.35 -8.54
N GLY A 266 4.79 -10.37 -7.84
CA GLY A 266 4.80 -10.65 -6.41
C GLY A 266 4.23 -9.60 -5.52
N ALA A 267 4.58 -8.35 -5.79
CA ALA A 267 4.07 -7.23 -5.03
C ALA A 267 2.55 -7.16 -5.18
N GLU A 268 2.04 -7.26 -6.40
CA GLU A 268 0.60 -7.28 -6.67
C GLU A 268 -0.09 -8.51 -6.06
N GLY A 269 0.54 -9.69 -6.10
CA GLY A 269 0.04 -10.93 -5.50
C GLY A 269 -0.04 -10.91 -3.97
N PHE A 270 1.04 -10.49 -3.30
CA PHE A 270 1.07 -10.37 -1.84
C PHE A 270 0.13 -9.26 -1.37
N PHE A 271 0.13 -8.10 -2.03
CA PHE A 271 -0.80 -7.00 -1.73
C PHE A 271 -2.25 -7.47 -1.78
N ARG A 272 -2.65 -8.20 -2.83
CA ARG A 272 -4.01 -8.75 -2.94
C ARG A 272 -4.37 -9.69 -1.79
N THR A 273 -3.42 -10.50 -1.34
CA THR A 273 -3.63 -11.46 -0.24
C THR A 273 -3.71 -10.76 1.11
N GLN A 274 -2.80 -9.82 1.37
CA GLN A 274 -2.75 -9.02 2.59
C GLN A 274 -4.01 -8.16 2.73
N TYR A 275 -4.33 -7.34 1.71
CA TYR A 275 -5.51 -6.49 1.73
C TYR A 275 -6.82 -7.29 1.71
N GLY A 276 -6.83 -8.48 1.11
CA GLY A 276 -7.97 -9.39 1.22
C GLY A 276 -8.22 -9.87 2.66
N THR A 277 -7.16 -10.06 3.45
CA THR A 277 -7.26 -10.41 4.88
C THR A 277 -7.67 -9.20 5.71
N ILE A 278 -7.02 -8.06 5.51
CA ILE A 278 -7.35 -6.79 6.19
C ILE A 278 -8.82 -6.41 5.94
N SER A 279 -9.31 -6.55 4.71
CA SER A 279 -10.71 -6.25 4.35
C SER A 279 -11.71 -7.12 5.13
N LYS A 280 -11.41 -8.41 5.32
CA LYS A 280 -12.26 -9.31 6.13
C LYS A 280 -12.30 -8.86 7.60
N MET A 281 -11.15 -8.48 8.14
CA MET A 281 -11.06 -7.99 9.52
C MET A 281 -11.76 -6.62 9.69
N ALA A 282 -11.64 -5.73 8.69
CA ALA A 282 -12.33 -4.44 8.67
C ALA A 282 -13.85 -4.63 8.63
N LEU A 283 -14.38 -5.57 7.84
CA LEU A 283 -15.81 -5.88 7.81
C LEU A 283 -16.32 -6.46 9.13
N LEU A 284 -15.52 -7.32 9.78
CA LEU A 284 -15.84 -7.82 11.12
C LEU A 284 -15.93 -6.66 12.12
N LEU A 285 -14.92 -5.79 12.14
CA LEU A 285 -14.90 -4.63 13.03
C LEU A 285 -16.02 -3.64 12.72
N ALA A 286 -16.33 -3.39 11.45
CA ALA A 286 -17.46 -2.57 11.03
C ALA A 286 -18.80 -3.10 11.58
N THR A 287 -18.97 -4.42 11.63
CA THR A 287 -20.15 -5.05 12.23
C THR A 287 -20.20 -4.83 13.75
N VAL A 288 -19.05 -4.85 14.43
CA VAL A 288 -18.94 -4.54 15.87
C VAL A 288 -19.29 -3.07 16.12
N ILE A 289 -18.73 -2.13 15.35
CA ILE A 289 -19.04 -0.70 15.44
C ILE A 289 -20.54 -0.46 15.19
N LEU A 290 -21.10 -1.07 14.15
CA LEU A 290 -22.52 -0.98 13.84
C LEU A 290 -23.37 -1.41 15.04
N THR A 291 -23.04 -2.55 15.63
CA THR A 291 -23.76 -3.10 16.79
C THR A 291 -23.70 -2.12 17.96
N ILE A 292 -22.50 -1.64 18.31
CA ILE A 292 -22.30 -0.68 19.41
C ILE A 292 -23.15 0.59 19.18
N TYR A 293 -23.13 1.14 17.97
CA TYR A 293 -23.85 2.37 17.65
C TYR A 293 -25.37 2.19 17.50
N LEU A 294 -25.86 0.98 17.21
CA LEU A 294 -27.29 0.69 17.22
C LEU A 294 -27.87 0.61 18.64
N PHE A 295 -27.09 0.10 19.60
CA PHE A 295 -27.52 -0.05 20.99
C PHE A 295 -27.20 1.16 21.88
N ARG A 296 -26.44 2.15 21.38
CA ARG A 296 -26.08 3.34 22.16
C ARG A 296 -27.20 4.39 22.21
N ASN A 297 -27.13 5.24 23.22
CA ASN A 297 -27.93 6.47 23.29
C ASN A 297 -27.37 7.55 22.36
N THR A 298 -28.25 8.39 21.83
CA THR A 298 -27.91 9.55 21.00
C THR A 298 -27.28 10.66 21.83
N THR A 299 -26.29 11.36 21.27
CA THR A 299 -25.76 12.57 21.93
C THR A 299 -26.80 13.69 21.90
N PRO A 300 -26.76 14.65 22.84
CA PRO A 300 -27.65 15.82 22.81
C PRO A 300 -27.63 16.57 21.47
N GLN A 301 -26.47 16.62 20.81
CA GLN A 301 -26.26 17.26 19.52
C GLN A 301 -26.93 16.47 18.39
N GLN A 302 -26.83 15.14 18.42
CA GLN A 302 -27.52 14.26 17.46
C GLN A 302 -29.05 14.32 17.64
N GLU A 303 -29.52 14.37 18.89
CA GLU A 303 -30.95 14.57 19.22
C GLU A 303 -31.44 15.92 18.69
N SER A 304 -30.66 16.99 18.89
CA SER A 304 -31.00 18.32 18.40
C SER A 304 -31.03 18.43 16.88
N ALA A 305 -30.28 17.56 16.18
CA ALA A 305 -30.20 17.50 14.72
C ALA A 305 -31.22 16.51 14.10
N GLY A 306 -32.05 15.85 14.90
CA GLY A 306 -33.00 14.84 14.42
C GLY A 306 -32.35 13.55 13.90
N ILE A 307 -31.07 13.31 14.20
CA ILE A 307 -30.34 12.12 13.75
C ILE A 307 -30.67 10.96 14.69
N GLY A 308 -31.50 10.02 14.21
CA GLY A 308 -31.81 8.80 14.94
C GLY A 308 -30.59 7.90 15.14
N ARG A 309 -30.69 6.98 16.11
CA ARG A 309 -29.64 5.97 16.45
C ARG A 309 -29.17 5.16 15.24
N SER A 310 -30.10 4.78 14.37
CA SER A 310 -29.79 4.02 13.15
C SER A 310 -28.97 4.84 12.16
N ALA A 311 -29.34 6.10 11.94
CA ALA A 311 -28.63 6.99 11.02
C ALA A 311 -27.18 7.24 11.47
N SER A 312 -26.95 7.50 12.77
CA SER A 312 -25.59 7.70 13.29
C SER A 312 -24.73 6.43 13.16
N ALA A 313 -25.31 5.24 13.41
CA ALA A 313 -24.62 3.97 13.23
C ALA A 313 -24.18 3.77 11.76
N TYR A 314 -25.07 4.00 10.80
CA TYR A 314 -24.73 3.89 9.37
C TYR A 314 -23.70 4.92 8.93
N ILE A 315 -23.80 6.16 9.41
CA ILE A 315 -22.85 7.24 9.09
C ILE A 315 -21.44 6.88 9.59
N THR A 316 -21.30 6.45 10.85
CA THR A 316 -19.99 6.10 11.41
C THR A 316 -19.37 4.90 10.70
N VAL A 317 -20.17 3.86 10.40
CA VAL A 317 -19.69 2.68 9.67
C VAL A 317 -19.31 3.02 8.23
N ALA A 318 -20.09 3.86 7.54
CA ALA A 318 -19.77 4.32 6.20
C ALA A 318 -18.48 5.14 6.17
N ALA A 319 -18.29 6.04 7.15
CA ALA A 319 -17.05 6.81 7.30
C ALA A 319 -15.85 5.88 7.54
N PHE A 320 -15.99 4.88 8.42
CA PHE A 320 -14.96 3.86 8.69
C PHE A 320 -14.59 3.07 7.44
N LEU A 321 -15.56 2.54 6.71
CA LEU A 321 -15.29 1.77 5.49
C LEU A 321 -14.67 2.64 4.39
N LEU A 322 -15.12 3.89 4.26
CA LEU A 322 -14.54 4.84 3.31
C LEU A 322 -13.06 5.13 3.64
N GLY A 323 -12.75 5.39 4.91
CA GLY A 323 -11.37 5.60 5.38
C GLY A 323 -10.48 4.38 5.12
N ALA A 324 -11.00 3.18 5.41
CA ALA A 324 -10.30 1.93 5.14
C ALA A 324 -10.02 1.71 3.65
N VAL A 325 -11.00 1.98 2.77
CA VAL A 325 -10.83 1.87 1.31
C VAL A 325 -9.83 2.89 0.80
N CYS A 326 -9.93 4.15 1.22
CA CYS A 326 -9.01 5.20 0.79
C CYS A 326 -7.57 4.94 1.26
N SER A 327 -7.38 4.45 2.49
CA SER A 327 -6.06 4.04 3.00
C SER A 327 -5.46 2.89 2.18
N GLY A 328 -6.27 1.89 1.82
CA GLY A 328 -5.79 0.80 0.97
C GLY A 328 -5.49 1.23 -0.47
N LEU A 329 -6.24 2.17 -1.03
CA LEU A 329 -5.92 2.77 -2.32
C LEU A 329 -4.63 3.60 -2.25
N ALA A 330 -4.38 4.32 -1.16
CA ALA A 330 -3.12 5.03 -0.92
C ALA A 330 -1.92 4.08 -0.94
N GLY A 331 -2.01 2.96 -0.23
CA GLY A 331 -0.97 1.93 -0.27
C GLY A 331 -0.78 1.30 -1.66
N TYR A 332 -1.88 1.01 -2.37
CA TYR A 332 -1.80 0.46 -3.72
C TYR A 332 -1.09 1.41 -4.70
N VAL A 333 -1.41 2.70 -4.67
CA VAL A 333 -0.79 3.70 -5.56
C VAL A 333 0.72 3.77 -5.33
N GLY A 334 1.16 3.76 -4.07
CA GLY A 334 2.58 3.77 -3.72
C GLY A 334 3.31 2.56 -4.27
N MET A 335 2.79 1.35 -4.01
CA MET A 335 3.36 0.11 -4.57
C MET A 335 3.37 0.13 -6.11
N TRP A 336 2.25 0.52 -6.74
CA TRP A 336 2.06 0.45 -8.18
C TRP A 336 3.06 1.31 -8.96
N VAL A 337 3.39 2.51 -8.45
CA VAL A 337 4.40 3.36 -9.08
C VAL A 337 5.80 2.84 -8.81
N SER A 338 6.10 2.38 -7.60
CA SER A 338 7.43 1.89 -7.22
C SER A 338 7.85 0.74 -8.13
N VAL A 339 7.11 -0.38 -8.17
CA VAL A 339 7.40 -1.53 -9.05
C VAL A 339 7.56 -1.19 -10.55
N ARG A 340 7.12 -0.01 -11.01
CA ARG A 340 7.32 0.48 -12.40
C ARG A 340 8.47 1.48 -12.50
N ALA A 341 8.79 2.20 -11.44
CA ALA A 341 9.88 3.16 -11.37
C ALA A 341 11.24 2.48 -11.17
N ASN A 342 11.31 1.41 -10.37
CA ASN A 342 12.56 0.76 -9.96
C ASN A 342 13.48 0.46 -11.15
N VAL A 343 12.96 -0.24 -12.16
CA VAL A 343 13.72 -0.62 -13.37
C VAL A 343 14.19 0.57 -14.19
N ARG A 344 13.42 1.67 -14.20
CA ARG A 344 13.76 2.90 -14.92
C ARG A 344 14.87 3.68 -14.21
N VAL A 345 14.92 3.58 -12.89
CA VAL A 345 16.02 4.11 -12.08
C VAL A 345 17.28 3.29 -12.33
N SER A 346 17.19 1.95 -12.38
CA SER A 346 18.31 1.08 -12.77
C SER A 346 18.85 1.40 -14.17
N SER A 347 17.96 1.55 -15.16
CA SER A 347 18.35 1.93 -16.52
C SER A 347 19.00 3.32 -16.58
N ALA A 348 18.49 4.28 -15.81
CA ALA A 348 19.07 5.62 -15.75
C ALA A 348 20.42 5.66 -15.01
N ALA A 349 20.64 4.80 -14.01
CA ALA A 349 21.92 4.71 -13.29
C ALA A 349 23.08 4.35 -14.23
N ARG A 350 22.81 3.60 -15.32
CA ARG A 350 23.79 3.30 -16.38
C ARG A 350 24.27 4.56 -17.13
N ARG A 351 23.51 5.65 -17.08
CA ARG A 351 23.79 6.91 -17.82
C ARG A 351 24.20 8.03 -16.88
N SER A 352 23.49 8.23 -15.77
CA SER A 352 23.77 9.31 -14.82
C SER A 352 23.08 9.09 -13.46
N ALA A 353 23.84 9.26 -12.38
CA ALA A 353 23.31 9.31 -11.02
C ALA A 353 22.25 10.42 -10.82
N ARG A 354 22.43 11.57 -11.51
CA ARG A 354 21.49 12.69 -11.47
C ARG A 354 20.14 12.33 -12.10
N GLU A 355 20.16 11.61 -13.22
CA GLU A 355 18.93 11.17 -13.88
C GLU A 355 18.23 10.09 -13.07
N ALA A 356 18.98 9.12 -12.53
CA ALA A 356 18.45 8.09 -11.63
C ALA A 356 17.75 8.72 -10.41
N LEU A 357 18.41 9.66 -9.74
CA LEU A 357 17.84 10.44 -8.63
C LEU A 357 16.56 11.16 -9.06
N GLN A 358 16.55 11.83 -10.21
CA GLN A 358 15.39 12.58 -10.68
C GLN A 358 14.18 11.67 -10.95
N ILE A 359 14.40 10.49 -11.54
CA ILE A 359 13.31 9.53 -11.80
C ILE A 359 12.76 9.00 -10.47
N ALA A 360 13.63 8.60 -9.54
CA ALA A 360 13.23 8.09 -8.24
C ALA A 360 12.44 9.13 -7.43
N VAL A 361 12.92 10.37 -7.39
CA VAL A 361 12.24 11.48 -6.69
C VAL A 361 10.90 11.83 -7.34
N ARG A 362 10.80 11.85 -8.67
CA ARG A 362 9.52 12.15 -9.35
C ARG A 362 8.50 11.02 -9.21
N ALA A 363 8.96 9.78 -9.15
CA ALA A 363 8.12 8.62 -8.84
C ALA A 363 7.60 8.68 -7.39
N GLY A 364 8.48 8.96 -6.43
CA GLY A 364 8.10 9.22 -5.04
C GLY A 364 7.14 10.40 -4.90
N GLY A 365 7.38 11.47 -5.67
CA GLY A 365 6.54 12.67 -5.70
C GLY A 365 5.13 12.41 -6.24
N PHE A 366 5.00 11.57 -7.26
CA PHE A 366 3.70 11.10 -7.72
C PHE A 366 2.93 10.39 -6.59
N SER A 367 3.59 9.42 -5.92
CA SER A 367 2.98 8.70 -4.79
C SER A 367 2.53 9.68 -3.71
N ALA A 368 3.43 10.57 -3.27
CA ALA A 368 3.16 11.51 -2.19
C ALA A 368 2.00 12.45 -2.48
N ILE A 369 1.97 13.07 -3.67
CA ILE A 369 0.90 14.02 -4.04
C ILE A 369 -0.44 13.30 -4.15
N VAL A 370 -0.47 12.06 -4.64
CA VAL A 370 -1.72 11.29 -4.71
C VAL A 370 -2.18 10.90 -3.31
N VAL A 371 -1.29 10.40 -2.44
CA VAL A 371 -1.60 10.02 -1.05
C VAL A 371 -2.17 11.20 -0.26
N VAL A 372 -1.44 12.33 -0.24
CA VAL A 372 -1.85 13.55 0.48
C VAL A 372 -3.12 14.13 -0.14
N GLY A 373 -3.20 14.17 -1.47
CA GLY A 373 -4.38 14.66 -2.19
C GLY A 373 -5.63 13.83 -1.91
N MET A 374 -5.50 12.50 -1.80
CA MET A 374 -6.60 11.61 -1.42
C MET A 374 -7.03 11.81 0.03
N ALA A 375 -6.10 12.04 0.96
CA ALA A 375 -6.44 12.34 2.35
C ALA A 375 -7.26 13.64 2.45
N VAL A 376 -6.78 14.73 1.83
CA VAL A 376 -7.45 16.05 1.87
C VAL A 376 -8.80 16.00 1.16
N ILE A 377 -8.85 15.48 -0.08
CA ILE A 377 -10.10 15.45 -0.84
C ILE A 377 -11.11 14.49 -0.22
N GLY A 378 -10.67 13.37 0.37
CA GLY A 378 -11.54 12.41 1.03
C GLY A 378 -12.24 13.02 2.25
N VAL A 379 -11.49 13.70 3.11
CA VAL A 379 -12.05 14.44 4.26
C VAL A 379 -12.96 15.57 3.79
N ALA A 380 -12.56 16.33 2.76
CA ALA A 380 -13.36 17.44 2.23
C ALA A 380 -14.67 16.98 1.57
N ILE A 381 -14.66 15.87 0.81
CA ILE A 381 -15.87 15.27 0.22
C ILE A 381 -16.80 14.77 1.33
N LEU A 382 -16.26 14.09 2.34
CA LEU A 382 -17.05 13.59 3.46
C LEU A 382 -17.70 14.73 4.24
N TYR A 383 -16.93 15.77 4.57
CA TYR A 383 -17.42 16.99 5.23
C TYR A 383 -18.52 17.66 4.42
N ALA A 384 -18.29 17.92 3.12
CA ALA A 384 -19.26 18.60 2.27
C ALA A 384 -20.54 17.77 2.05
N THR A 385 -20.40 16.45 1.95
CA THR A 385 -21.55 15.54 1.83
C THR A 385 -22.40 15.56 3.09
N PHE A 386 -21.80 15.46 4.28
CA PHE A 386 -22.54 15.53 5.53
C PHE A 386 -23.13 16.92 5.78
N TYR A 387 -22.43 17.99 5.39
CA TYR A 387 -22.95 19.36 5.48
C TYR A 387 -24.27 19.50 4.71
N VAL A 388 -24.29 19.07 3.44
CA VAL A 388 -25.48 19.16 2.58
C VAL A 388 -26.58 18.16 2.98
N LEU A 389 -26.22 16.91 3.28
CA LEU A 389 -27.19 15.85 3.58
C LEU A 389 -27.91 16.07 4.91
N LEU A 390 -27.22 16.64 5.90
CA LEU A 390 -27.79 16.95 7.22
C LEU A 390 -28.38 18.36 7.29
N GLY A 391 -28.29 19.15 6.22
CA GLY A 391 -28.79 20.53 6.18
C GLY A 391 -28.17 21.40 7.27
N VAL A 392 -26.86 21.26 7.50
CA VAL A 392 -26.14 21.97 8.58
C VAL A 392 -26.40 23.48 8.50
N ASP A 393 -26.60 24.11 9.66
CA ASP A 393 -27.05 25.50 9.86
C ASP A 393 -28.49 25.84 9.43
N SER A 394 -29.28 24.85 8.99
CA SER A 394 -30.74 25.05 8.85
C SER A 394 -31.43 25.09 10.22
N PRO A 395 -32.55 25.82 10.37
CA PRO A 395 -33.29 25.87 11.64
C PRO A 395 -33.71 24.46 12.11
N GLY A 396 -33.21 24.04 13.28
CA GLY A 396 -33.47 22.71 13.85
C GLY A 396 -32.52 21.60 13.38
N ALA A 397 -31.42 21.92 12.70
CA ALA A 397 -30.38 20.99 12.26
C ALA A 397 -29.08 21.11 13.08
N MET A 398 -28.09 20.26 12.78
CA MET A 398 -26.76 20.27 13.39
C MET A 398 -26.02 21.60 13.08
N LYS A 399 -25.24 22.11 14.05
CA LYS A 399 -24.36 23.27 13.87
C LYS A 399 -23.03 22.86 13.23
N VAL A 400 -22.40 23.74 12.46
CA VAL A 400 -21.08 23.48 11.83
C VAL A 400 -20.03 22.97 12.81
N ASN A 401 -20.01 23.50 14.03
CA ASN A 401 -18.99 23.18 15.05
C ASN A 401 -18.96 21.71 15.44
N ASP A 402 -20.09 21.00 15.34
CA ASP A 402 -20.21 19.62 15.78
C ASP A 402 -20.02 18.62 14.62
N LEU A 403 -19.98 19.10 13.37
CA LEU A 403 -19.82 18.28 12.16
C LEU A 403 -18.50 17.48 12.10
N PRO A 404 -17.33 18.03 12.51
CA PRO A 404 -16.06 17.29 12.48
C PRO A 404 -16.05 15.98 13.28
N LEU A 405 -16.87 15.87 14.33
CA LEU A 405 -16.98 14.65 15.15
C LEU A 405 -17.52 13.46 14.34
N LEU A 406 -18.33 13.70 13.30
CA LEU A 406 -18.82 12.64 12.41
C LEU A 406 -17.74 12.08 11.48
N LEU A 407 -16.62 12.79 11.33
CA LEU A 407 -15.52 12.39 10.46
C LEU A 407 -14.55 11.41 11.15
N VAL A 408 -14.62 11.25 12.48
CA VAL A 408 -13.65 10.42 13.21
C VAL A 408 -13.65 8.97 12.76
N GLY A 409 -14.80 8.45 12.32
CA GLY A 409 -14.88 7.12 11.71
C GLY A 409 -13.91 6.94 10.54
N TYR A 410 -13.72 7.96 9.71
CA TYR A 410 -12.78 7.94 8.59
C TYR A 410 -11.33 7.79 9.04
N GLY A 411 -10.92 8.57 10.04
CA GLY A 411 -9.59 8.45 10.65
C GLY A 411 -9.37 7.05 11.22
N PHE A 412 -10.35 6.51 11.97
CA PHE A 412 -10.24 5.18 12.55
C PHE A 412 -10.11 4.06 11.49
N GLY A 413 -10.89 4.15 10.40
CA GLY A 413 -10.77 3.22 9.27
C GLY A 413 -9.41 3.26 8.61
N ALA A 414 -8.83 4.46 8.47
CA ALA A 414 -7.49 4.65 7.94
C ALA A 414 -6.42 4.03 8.86
N SER A 415 -6.49 4.26 10.17
CA SER A 415 -5.55 3.71 11.17
C SER A 415 -5.61 2.20 11.26
N PHE A 416 -6.80 1.63 11.16
CA PHE A 416 -6.98 0.19 11.15
C PHE A 416 -6.22 -0.46 9.99
N VAL A 417 -6.41 0.03 8.76
CA VAL A 417 -5.73 -0.52 7.58
C VAL A 417 -4.23 -0.28 7.65
N ALA A 418 -3.80 0.93 8.02
CA ALA A 418 -2.39 1.29 8.14
C ALA A 418 -1.65 0.38 9.13
N LEU A 419 -2.23 0.07 10.30
CA LEU A 419 -1.59 -0.76 11.31
C LEU A 419 -1.28 -2.17 10.78
N PHE A 420 -2.27 -2.83 10.17
CA PHE A 420 -2.08 -4.18 9.63
C PHE A 420 -1.25 -4.19 8.35
N ALA A 421 -1.30 -3.13 7.54
CA ALA A 421 -0.43 -2.97 6.39
C ALA A 421 1.04 -2.89 6.83
N GLN A 422 1.34 -2.04 7.82
CA GLN A 422 2.69 -1.82 8.36
C GLN A 422 3.23 -3.07 9.06
N LEU A 423 2.40 -3.71 9.89
CA LEU A 423 2.81 -4.90 10.63
C LEU A 423 2.99 -6.11 9.68
N GLY A 424 2.03 -6.36 8.80
CA GLY A 424 2.09 -7.48 7.86
C GLY A 424 3.18 -7.31 6.80
N GLY A 425 3.34 -6.10 6.27
CA GLY A 425 4.40 -5.77 5.30
C GLY A 425 5.78 -5.80 5.94
N GLY A 426 5.92 -5.24 7.15
CA GLY A 426 7.14 -5.25 7.94
C GLY A 426 7.61 -6.68 8.29
N ILE A 427 6.70 -7.53 8.78
CA ILE A 427 7.02 -8.94 9.07
C ILE A 427 7.44 -9.66 7.79
N PHE A 428 6.73 -9.45 6.68
CA PHE A 428 7.04 -10.08 5.40
C PHE A 428 8.45 -9.69 4.92
N THR A 429 8.74 -8.39 4.82
CA THR A 429 10.02 -7.91 4.30
C THR A 429 11.19 -8.30 5.20
N LYS A 430 11.10 -8.03 6.51
CA LYS A 430 12.23 -8.23 7.42
C LYS A 430 12.49 -9.69 7.75
N ALA A 431 11.46 -10.56 7.71
CA ALA A 431 11.71 -11.99 7.88
C ALA A 431 12.43 -12.60 6.67
N ALA A 432 12.15 -12.10 5.47
CA ALA A 432 12.89 -12.47 4.27
C ALA A 432 14.33 -11.93 4.32
N ASP A 433 14.50 -10.67 4.71
CA ASP A 433 15.78 -9.98 4.86
C ASP A 433 16.73 -10.70 5.82
N VAL A 434 16.30 -10.90 7.08
CA VAL A 434 17.08 -11.60 8.10
C VAL A 434 17.35 -13.06 7.71
N GLY A 435 16.37 -13.72 7.09
CA GLY A 435 16.54 -15.11 6.63
C GLY A 435 17.57 -15.24 5.51
N ALA A 436 17.57 -14.29 4.56
CA ALA A 436 18.51 -14.22 3.46
C ALA A 436 19.93 -13.91 3.93
N ASP A 437 20.08 -12.86 4.74
CA ASP A 437 21.38 -12.35 5.17
C ASP A 437 22.12 -13.29 6.10
N LEU A 438 21.39 -13.94 7.02
CA LEU A 438 22.01 -14.83 8.01
C LEU A 438 22.57 -16.09 7.35
N VAL A 439 21.81 -16.74 6.47
CA VAL A 439 22.31 -17.96 5.80
C VAL A 439 23.26 -17.61 4.66
N GLY A 440 22.97 -16.56 3.88
CA GLY A 440 23.80 -16.15 2.76
C GLY A 440 25.16 -15.59 3.21
N LYS A 441 25.16 -14.44 3.90
CA LYS A 441 26.38 -13.69 4.22
C LYS A 441 27.16 -14.32 5.37
N VAL A 442 26.48 -14.76 6.43
CA VAL A 442 27.15 -15.21 7.66
C VAL A 442 27.54 -16.68 7.58
N GLU A 443 26.64 -17.57 7.16
CA GLU A 443 26.91 -19.02 7.11
C GLU A 443 27.69 -19.43 5.85
N GLN A 444 27.25 -18.97 4.67
CA GLN A 444 27.83 -19.41 3.40
C GLN A 444 28.87 -18.44 2.80
N GLY A 445 28.93 -17.21 3.30
CA GLY A 445 29.87 -16.19 2.79
C GLY A 445 29.62 -15.78 1.33
N ILE A 446 28.39 -15.96 0.83
CA ILE A 446 28.01 -15.51 -0.51
C ILE A 446 27.65 -14.01 -0.50
N PRO A 447 27.83 -13.30 -1.64
CA PRO A 447 27.45 -11.89 -1.75
C PRO A 447 26.01 -11.60 -1.36
N GLU A 448 25.75 -10.34 -0.99
CA GLU A 448 24.40 -9.82 -0.84
C GLU A 448 23.65 -9.95 -2.16
N ASP A 449 22.36 -10.26 -2.07
CA ASP A 449 21.50 -10.42 -3.23
C ASP A 449 21.94 -11.53 -4.24
N ASP A 450 22.67 -12.55 -3.79
CA ASP A 450 23.13 -13.62 -4.67
C ASP A 450 22.00 -14.56 -5.12
N PRO A 451 21.88 -14.86 -6.43
CA PRO A 451 20.84 -15.72 -7.01
C PRO A 451 20.78 -17.13 -6.41
N ARG A 452 21.87 -17.64 -5.84
CA ARG A 452 21.89 -18.98 -5.23
C ARG A 452 21.05 -19.07 -3.97
N ASN A 453 20.80 -17.96 -3.27
CA ASN A 453 20.09 -17.99 -2.01
C ASN A 453 18.56 -18.12 -2.25
N PRO A 454 17.87 -19.19 -1.84
CA PRO A 454 16.41 -19.30 -2.06
C PRO A 454 15.58 -18.19 -1.37
N ALA A 455 16.14 -17.46 -0.40
CA ALA A 455 15.52 -16.28 0.18
C ALA A 455 15.81 -14.99 -0.61
N VAL A 456 16.87 -14.97 -1.44
CA VAL A 456 17.16 -13.91 -2.42
C VAL A 456 16.86 -14.42 -3.82
N ILE A 457 15.80 -13.91 -4.40
CA ILE A 457 15.43 -14.38 -5.72
C ILE A 457 16.32 -13.72 -6.75
N ALA A 458 16.93 -14.55 -7.60
CA ALA A 458 17.34 -14.22 -8.94
C ALA A 458 17.69 -15.50 -9.72
N ASP A 459 17.17 -15.67 -10.93
CA ASP A 459 17.94 -16.19 -12.07
C ASP A 459 17.21 -15.89 -13.39
N LEU A 460 17.98 -15.49 -14.40
CA LEU A 460 17.60 -15.02 -15.74
C LEU A 460 17.54 -16.13 -16.79
N ASN A 461 18.06 -17.32 -16.52
CA ASN A 461 18.32 -18.29 -17.60
C ASN A 461 17.21 -19.30 -17.89
N GLU A 462 16.06 -19.24 -17.21
CA GLU A 462 14.89 -20.08 -17.51
C GLU A 462 13.71 -19.59 -16.66
N ILE A 463 13.01 -18.55 -17.13
CA ILE A 463 11.71 -18.17 -16.57
C ILE A 463 10.65 -19.02 -17.30
N THR A 464 10.53 -20.27 -16.88
CA THR A 464 9.40 -21.13 -17.30
C THR A 464 8.48 -21.49 -16.15
N ASP A 465 8.85 -21.19 -14.89
CA ASP A 465 8.00 -21.43 -13.72
C ASP A 465 7.88 -20.19 -12.82
N GLU A 466 6.64 -19.92 -12.39
CA GLU A 466 6.08 -18.75 -11.68
C GLU A 466 6.75 -18.42 -10.32
N SER A 467 8.06 -18.09 -10.32
CA SER A 467 8.86 -17.85 -9.11
C SER A 467 9.12 -16.35 -8.90
N ILE A 468 8.70 -15.79 -7.77
CA ILE A 468 8.49 -14.34 -7.54
C ILE A 468 9.36 -13.80 -6.39
N PHE A 469 10.06 -12.66 -6.59
CA PHE A 469 11.10 -12.04 -5.73
C PHE A 469 10.71 -11.60 -4.29
N ILE A 470 10.98 -12.38 -3.21
CA ILE A 470 10.41 -12.19 -1.86
C ILE A 470 10.85 -10.88 -1.21
N TRP A 471 12.15 -10.65 -1.07
CA TRP A 471 12.62 -9.49 -0.30
C TRP A 471 12.33 -8.17 -1.03
N LYS A 472 12.56 -8.08 -2.34
CA LYS A 472 12.19 -6.91 -3.14
C LYS A 472 10.68 -6.68 -3.23
N VAL A 473 9.88 -7.76 -3.23
CA VAL A 473 8.43 -7.64 -3.03
C VAL A 473 8.13 -7.05 -1.65
N GLY A 474 8.89 -7.44 -0.64
CA GLY A 474 8.86 -6.87 0.71
C GLY A 474 9.10 -5.37 0.74
N ASP A 475 10.10 -4.84 0.04
CA ASP A 475 10.36 -3.38 -0.02
C ASP A 475 9.21 -2.61 -0.68
N ASN A 476 8.56 -3.21 -1.68
CA ASN A 476 7.41 -2.57 -2.34
C ASN A 476 6.13 -2.66 -1.50
N VAL A 477 5.91 -3.74 -0.74
CA VAL A 477 4.67 -3.90 0.05
C VAL A 477 4.79 -3.36 1.47
N GLY A 478 5.95 -3.52 2.11
CA GLY A 478 6.27 -2.88 3.39
C GLY A 478 6.63 -1.41 3.20
N ASP A 479 7.78 -1.13 2.60
CA ASP A 479 8.35 0.22 2.62
C ASP A 479 7.69 1.21 1.64
N CYS A 480 6.93 0.75 0.63
CA CYS A 480 6.12 1.66 -0.21
C CYS A 480 4.63 1.60 0.15
N ALA A 481 4.01 0.42 0.10
CA ALA A 481 2.55 0.33 0.25
C ALA A 481 2.11 0.68 1.68
N ALA A 482 2.77 0.13 2.70
CA ALA A 482 2.40 0.43 4.07
C ALA A 482 2.70 1.88 4.44
N ARG A 483 3.80 2.45 3.94
CA ARG A 483 4.12 3.88 4.12
C ARG A 483 3.10 4.82 3.49
N GLY A 484 2.58 4.49 2.31
CA GLY A 484 1.49 5.23 1.71
C GLY A 484 0.23 5.24 2.58
N ALA A 485 -0.11 4.11 3.20
CA ALA A 485 -1.24 3.98 4.11
C ALA A 485 -1.03 4.69 5.47
N ASP A 486 0.18 4.58 6.04
CA ASP A 486 0.61 5.23 7.28
C ASP A 486 0.51 6.77 7.18
N LEU A 487 1.09 7.37 6.14
CA LEU A 487 1.03 8.82 5.99
C LEU A 487 -0.37 9.32 5.61
N PHE A 488 -1.12 8.55 4.81
CA PHE A 488 -2.53 8.87 4.55
C PHE A 488 -3.31 8.98 5.86
N GLU A 489 -3.14 8.00 6.75
CA GLU A 489 -3.77 8.00 8.05
C GLU A 489 -3.33 9.20 8.89
N SER A 490 -2.02 9.45 8.95
CA SER A 490 -1.45 10.50 9.78
C SER A 490 -2.08 11.85 9.44
N ILE A 491 -2.10 12.19 8.15
CA ILE A 491 -2.66 13.44 7.64
C ILE A 491 -4.17 13.49 7.89
N ALA A 492 -4.90 12.39 7.64
CA ALA A 492 -6.34 12.34 7.88
C ALA A 492 -6.70 12.57 9.35
N ALA A 493 -6.01 11.88 10.27
CA ALA A 493 -6.23 12.00 11.71
C ALA A 493 -5.89 13.40 12.23
N GLU A 494 -4.80 13.99 11.74
CA GLU A 494 -4.36 15.33 12.08
C GLU A 494 -5.34 16.40 11.59
N ILE A 495 -5.80 16.31 10.34
CA ILE A 495 -6.83 17.21 9.77
C ILE A 495 -8.10 17.14 10.63
N ILE A 496 -8.63 15.93 10.87
CA ILE A 496 -9.89 15.75 11.62
C ILE A 496 -9.75 16.29 13.04
N SER A 497 -8.62 16.04 13.71
CA SER A 497 -8.37 16.53 15.08
C SER A 497 -8.32 18.06 15.15
N ALA A 498 -7.64 18.69 14.19
CA ALA A 498 -7.58 20.15 14.10
C ALA A 498 -8.96 20.76 13.77
N MET A 499 -9.76 20.10 12.92
CA MET A 499 -11.14 20.50 12.64
C MET A 499 -12.01 20.46 13.91
N ILE A 500 -11.90 19.40 14.71
CA ILE A 500 -12.64 19.25 15.98
C ILE A 500 -12.26 20.36 16.95
N LEU A 501 -10.96 20.59 17.18
CA LEU A 501 -10.50 21.64 18.09
C LEU A 501 -10.88 23.05 17.62
N GLY A 502 -10.80 23.31 16.31
CA GLY A 502 -11.25 24.56 15.71
C GLY A 502 -12.75 24.79 15.95
N GLY A 503 -13.58 23.76 15.77
CA GLY A 503 -15.02 23.79 16.04
C GLY A 503 -15.35 24.01 17.52
N THR A 504 -14.71 23.26 18.42
CA THR A 504 -14.90 23.42 19.88
C THR A 504 -14.50 24.81 20.35
N MET A 505 -13.34 25.31 19.92
CA MET A 505 -12.87 26.65 20.29
C MET A 505 -13.84 27.72 19.78
N ALA A 506 -14.24 27.65 18.50
CA ALA A 506 -15.15 28.62 17.92
C ALA A 506 -16.53 28.64 18.61
N LYS A 507 -17.02 27.47 19.03
CA LYS A 507 -18.24 27.32 19.82
C LYS A 507 -18.13 28.01 21.19
N ARG A 508 -16.99 27.83 21.90
CA ARG A 508 -16.75 28.45 23.22
C ARG A 508 -16.55 29.97 23.14
N CYS A 509 -16.01 30.48 22.03
CA CYS A 509 -15.87 31.93 21.77
C CYS A 509 -17.15 32.61 21.24
N LYS A 510 -18.21 31.85 20.88
CA LYS A 510 -19.38 32.37 20.16
C LYS A 510 -19.01 33.16 18.90
N LEU A 511 -18.06 32.64 18.11
CA LEU A 511 -17.72 33.22 16.81
C LEU A 511 -18.92 33.14 15.86
N GLU A 512 -19.20 34.23 15.15
CA GLU A 512 -20.29 34.29 14.16
C GLU A 512 -20.02 33.37 12.97
N ASP A 513 -18.76 33.29 12.50
CA ASP A 513 -18.32 32.39 11.44
C ASP A 513 -17.19 31.46 11.92
N PRO A 514 -17.49 30.20 12.26
CA PRO A 514 -16.49 29.22 12.67
C PRO A 514 -15.77 28.54 11.50
N SER A 515 -16.22 28.76 10.26
CA SER A 515 -15.79 27.96 9.11
C SER A 515 -14.29 28.09 8.81
N GLY A 516 -13.71 29.28 9.02
CA GLY A 516 -12.28 29.52 8.83
C GLY A 516 -11.39 28.65 9.73
N PHE A 517 -11.75 28.49 11.00
CA PHE A 517 -11.00 27.68 11.97
C PHE A 517 -11.13 26.18 11.72
N ILE A 518 -12.33 25.74 11.33
CA ILE A 518 -12.61 24.33 11.03
C ILE A 518 -11.89 23.93 9.74
N LEU A 519 -11.97 24.73 8.68
CA LEU A 519 -11.43 24.35 7.36
C LEU A 519 -9.95 24.70 7.16
N PHE A 520 -9.33 25.43 8.10
CA PHE A 520 -7.90 25.75 8.11
C PHE A 520 -6.96 24.59 7.75
N PRO A 521 -7.03 23.41 8.41
CA PRO A 521 -6.12 22.29 8.10
C PRO A 521 -6.21 21.80 6.65
N LEU A 522 -7.41 21.82 6.03
CA LEU A 522 -7.58 21.41 4.63
C LEU A 522 -6.89 22.37 3.66
N VAL A 523 -6.90 23.67 3.97
CA VAL A 523 -6.23 24.69 3.16
C VAL A 523 -4.72 24.61 3.29
N VAL A 524 -4.20 24.37 4.50
CA VAL A 524 -2.76 24.16 4.72
C VAL A 524 -2.25 22.99 3.87
N HIS A 525 -2.91 21.84 3.90
CA HIS A 525 -2.49 20.70 3.08
C HIS A 525 -2.77 20.87 1.59
N SER A 526 -3.76 21.69 1.21
CA SER A 526 -3.94 22.08 -0.20
C SER A 526 -2.72 22.87 -0.70
N PHE A 527 -2.20 23.81 0.10
CA PHE A 527 -0.96 24.50 -0.23
C PHE A 527 0.27 23.60 -0.19
N ASP A 528 0.36 22.65 0.76
CA ASP A 528 1.42 21.61 0.79
C ASP A 528 1.56 20.91 -0.57
N LEU A 529 0.44 20.47 -1.17
CA LEU A 529 0.45 19.84 -2.50
C LEU A 529 1.11 20.73 -3.58
N VAL A 530 0.85 22.04 -3.54
CA VAL A 530 1.39 22.99 -4.52
C VAL A 530 2.87 23.27 -4.27
N ILE A 531 3.24 23.60 -3.04
CA ILE A 531 4.62 23.95 -2.70
C ILE A 531 5.56 22.74 -2.82
N SER A 532 5.09 21.56 -2.44
CA SER A 532 5.84 20.30 -2.59
C SER A 532 6.01 19.95 -4.06
N SER A 533 5.01 20.20 -4.92
CA SER A 533 5.15 20.07 -6.37
C SER A 533 6.25 20.99 -6.93
N ILE A 534 6.32 22.24 -6.47
CA ILE A 534 7.38 23.20 -6.86
C ILE A 534 8.75 22.70 -6.36
N GLY A 535 8.83 22.20 -5.13
CA GLY A 535 10.03 21.58 -4.56
C GLY A 535 10.55 20.43 -5.41
N ILE A 536 9.67 19.49 -5.79
CA ILE A 536 10.00 18.33 -6.63
C ILE A 536 10.49 18.78 -8.02
N LEU A 537 9.85 19.78 -8.62
CA LEU A 537 10.25 20.31 -9.94
C LEU A 537 11.55 21.12 -9.90
N SER A 538 11.93 21.65 -8.73
CA SER A 538 13.19 22.37 -8.54
C SER A 538 14.42 21.48 -8.76
N ILE A 539 14.25 20.16 -8.59
CA ILE A 539 15.26 19.15 -8.88
C ILE A 539 15.35 18.94 -10.40
N ARG A 540 16.18 19.78 -11.02
CA ARG A 540 16.46 19.75 -12.46
C ARG A 540 17.54 18.73 -12.81
N GLY A 541 17.42 18.16 -14.01
CA GLY A 541 18.43 17.31 -14.62
C GLY A 541 19.71 18.09 -14.95
N PRO A 542 20.78 17.43 -15.41
CA PRO A 542 22.03 18.10 -15.75
C PRO A 542 21.79 19.26 -16.71
N ARG A 543 22.45 20.40 -16.48
CA ARG A 543 22.71 21.39 -17.54
C ARG A 543 23.86 20.84 -18.36
N ASP A 544 23.55 20.04 -19.39
CA ASP A 544 24.54 19.74 -20.42
C ASP A 544 24.74 20.98 -21.29
N SER A 545 25.88 21.64 -21.12
CA SER A 545 26.40 22.61 -22.11
C SER A 545 27.93 22.71 -22.13
N SER A 546 28.66 21.96 -21.31
CA SER A 546 30.12 22.03 -21.31
C SER A 546 30.67 20.71 -20.78
N GLY A 547 31.38 19.95 -21.63
CA GLY A 547 31.93 18.61 -21.37
C GLY A 547 33.02 18.54 -20.28
N VAL A 548 32.78 19.17 -19.15
CA VAL A 548 33.59 19.09 -17.93
C VAL A 548 32.95 18.02 -17.05
N LYS A 549 33.71 16.99 -16.66
CA LYS A 549 33.30 16.03 -15.62
C LYS A 549 33.04 16.81 -14.32
N VAL A 550 31.78 17.13 -14.05
CA VAL A 550 31.37 17.73 -12.77
C VAL A 550 31.53 16.63 -11.70
N PRO A 551 32.17 16.90 -10.55
CA PRO A 551 32.19 15.96 -9.45
C PRO A 551 30.77 15.56 -9.06
N MET A 552 30.59 14.29 -8.68
CA MET A 552 29.30 13.73 -8.29
C MET A 552 28.69 14.58 -7.16
N GLU A 553 27.67 15.39 -7.47
CA GLU A 553 26.96 16.14 -6.44
C GLU A 553 26.28 15.15 -5.47
N ASP A 554 26.48 15.36 -4.18
CA ASP A 554 25.87 14.56 -3.12
C ASP A 554 24.33 14.52 -3.29
N PRO A 555 23.71 13.36 -3.56
CA PRO A 555 22.27 13.26 -3.76
C PRO A 555 21.46 13.81 -2.59
N MET A 556 21.99 13.69 -1.37
CA MET A 556 21.37 14.25 -0.17
C MET A 556 21.31 15.79 -0.23
N ALA A 557 22.38 16.45 -0.70
CA ALA A 557 22.41 17.91 -0.81
C ALA A 557 21.38 18.42 -1.83
N ILE A 558 21.15 17.66 -2.90
CA ILE A 558 20.13 17.98 -3.92
C ILE A 558 18.73 17.90 -3.32
N LEU A 559 18.43 16.83 -2.59
CA LEU A 559 17.15 16.64 -1.90
C LEU A 559 16.91 17.71 -0.85
N GLN A 560 17.94 18.07 -0.08
CA GLN A 560 17.88 19.14 0.92
C GLN A 560 17.62 20.51 0.29
N LYS A 561 18.22 20.81 -0.87
CA LYS A 561 17.95 22.07 -1.58
C LYS A 561 16.49 22.20 -2.00
N GLY A 562 15.90 21.12 -2.52
CA GLY A 562 14.46 21.11 -2.84
C GLY A 562 13.58 21.22 -1.58
N TYR A 563 14.01 20.61 -0.47
CA TYR A 563 13.32 20.75 0.82
C TYR A 563 13.38 22.17 1.36
N SER A 564 14.53 22.85 1.28
CA SER A 564 14.67 24.25 1.70
C SER A 564 13.77 25.19 0.91
N ILE A 565 13.64 24.99 -0.41
CA ILE A 565 12.69 25.76 -1.25
C ILE A 565 11.26 25.52 -0.77
N THR A 566 10.91 24.27 -0.48
CA THR A 566 9.59 23.89 0.04
C THR A 566 9.30 24.57 1.39
N ILE A 567 10.25 24.57 2.33
CA ILE A 567 10.10 25.24 3.63
C ILE A 567 9.86 26.74 3.48
N VAL A 568 10.64 27.43 2.63
CA VAL A 568 10.47 28.88 2.43
C VAL A 568 9.08 29.19 1.88
N LEU A 569 8.61 28.41 0.91
CA LEU A 569 7.26 28.54 0.37
C LEU A 569 6.19 28.15 1.41
N ALA A 570 6.45 27.17 2.27
CA ALA A 570 5.57 26.78 3.35
C ALA A 570 5.37 27.93 4.33
N VAL A 571 6.43 28.60 4.79
CA VAL A 571 6.33 29.76 5.69
C VAL A 571 5.47 30.88 5.07
N LEU A 572 5.67 31.19 3.78
CA LEU A 572 4.91 32.22 3.08
C LEU A 572 3.42 31.84 2.91
N THR A 573 3.14 30.64 2.44
CA THR A 573 1.76 30.16 2.20
C THR A 573 1.01 29.92 3.51
N PHE A 574 1.70 29.46 4.56
CA PHE A 574 1.13 29.29 5.90
C PHE A 574 0.75 30.64 6.51
N GLY A 575 1.65 31.63 6.46
CA GLY A 575 1.35 33.00 6.92
C GLY A 575 0.20 33.67 6.15
N ALA A 576 0.10 33.44 4.84
CA ALA A 576 -1.04 33.89 4.05
C ALA A 576 -2.35 33.18 4.45
N SER A 577 -2.29 31.87 4.69
CA SER A 577 -3.45 31.05 5.08
C SER A 577 -4.00 31.44 6.45
N THR A 578 -3.12 31.71 7.43
CA THR A 578 -3.56 32.19 8.74
C THR A 578 -4.19 33.57 8.65
N ARG A 579 -3.61 34.49 7.86
CA ARG A 579 -4.19 35.82 7.63
C ARG A 579 -5.55 35.76 6.94
N TRP A 580 -5.76 34.81 6.04
CA TRP A 580 -7.01 34.63 5.30
C TRP A 580 -8.11 34.02 6.19
N LEU A 581 -7.80 32.94 6.93
CA LEU A 581 -8.81 32.12 7.59
C LEU A 581 -8.95 32.36 9.11
N LEU A 582 -7.90 32.82 9.77
CA LEU A 582 -7.87 32.98 11.24
C LEU A 582 -7.92 34.46 11.68
N TYR A 583 -8.24 35.36 10.75
CA TYR A 583 -8.54 36.76 11.08
C TYR A 583 -9.99 36.87 11.53
N THR A 584 -10.22 37.52 12.68
CA THR A 584 -11.56 37.80 13.20
C THR A 584 -11.61 39.24 13.69
N GLU A 585 -12.78 39.90 13.58
CA GLU A 585 -12.96 41.25 14.10
C GLU A 585 -12.89 41.29 15.64
N GLN A 586 -13.29 40.20 16.29
CA GLN A 586 -13.20 40.03 17.75
C GLN A 586 -11.75 39.95 18.24
N ALA A 587 -10.83 39.39 17.45
CA ALA A 587 -9.42 39.27 17.79
C ALA A 587 -8.51 39.52 16.57
N PRO A 588 -8.22 40.79 16.22
CA PRO A 588 -7.45 41.15 15.03
C PRO A 588 -6.00 40.65 15.00
N THR A 589 -5.43 40.35 16.17
CA THR A 589 -4.06 39.83 16.33
C THR A 589 -4.00 38.29 16.31
N ALA A 590 -5.14 37.59 16.30
CA ALA A 590 -5.20 36.14 16.38
C ALA A 590 -4.41 35.46 15.25
N TRP A 591 -4.59 35.92 14.01
CA TRP A 591 -3.91 35.34 12.84
C TRP A 591 -2.38 35.36 12.96
N LEU A 592 -1.80 36.42 13.54
CA LEU A 592 -0.35 36.57 13.70
C LEU A 592 0.18 35.60 14.76
N ASN A 593 -0.52 35.51 15.90
CA ASN A 593 -0.15 34.57 16.96
C ASN A 593 -0.24 33.11 16.47
N PHE A 594 -1.27 32.77 15.71
CA PHE A 594 -1.38 31.45 15.09
C PHE A 594 -0.33 31.23 13.98
N ALA A 595 0.03 32.26 13.21
CA ALA A 595 1.15 32.17 12.26
C ALA A 595 2.48 31.85 12.97
N LEU A 596 2.73 32.46 14.13
CA LEU A 596 3.89 32.17 14.96
C LEU A 596 3.85 30.74 15.53
N CYS A 597 2.66 30.25 15.93
CA CYS A 597 2.50 28.84 16.33
C CYS A 597 2.86 27.89 15.17
N GLY A 598 2.39 28.18 13.95
CA GLY A 598 2.76 27.44 12.76
C GLY A 598 4.26 27.46 12.46
N LEU A 599 4.90 28.62 12.65
CA LEU A 599 6.35 28.76 12.49
C LEU A 599 7.11 27.89 13.50
N VAL A 600 6.67 27.81 14.76
CA VAL A 600 7.22 26.87 15.76
C VAL A 600 7.11 25.43 15.25
N GLY A 601 5.99 25.06 14.65
CA GLY A 601 5.80 23.78 13.98
C GLY A 601 6.79 23.50 12.85
N ILE A 602 6.96 24.45 11.93
CA ILE A 602 7.91 24.35 10.81
C ILE A 602 9.36 24.24 11.32
N MET A 603 9.71 25.01 12.36
CA MET A 603 11.02 24.90 13.01
C MET A 603 11.22 23.54 13.69
N THR A 604 10.16 23.00 14.29
CA THR A 604 10.14 21.65 14.87
C THR A 604 10.40 20.59 13.79
N ALA A 605 9.73 20.67 12.64
CA ALA A 605 9.98 19.78 11.49
C ALA A 605 11.45 19.81 11.07
N TYR A 606 12.03 21.02 10.92
CA TYR A 606 13.42 21.18 10.53
C TYR A 606 14.39 20.60 11.58
N ALA A 607 14.15 20.86 12.86
CA ALA A 607 14.95 20.32 13.96
C ALA A 607 14.91 18.78 13.99
N PHE A 608 13.75 18.17 13.79
CA PHE A 608 13.61 16.71 13.73
C PHE A 608 14.42 16.09 12.60
N VAL A 609 14.37 16.70 11.41
CA VAL A 609 15.18 16.25 10.26
C VAL A 609 16.66 16.32 10.59
N TRP A 610 17.11 17.40 11.21
CA TRP A 610 18.51 17.59 11.57
C TRP A 610 18.98 16.63 12.67
N ILE A 611 18.20 16.46 13.75
CA ILE A 611 18.53 15.55 14.86
C ILE A 611 18.61 14.11 14.36
N THR A 612 17.62 13.67 13.57
CA THR A 612 17.61 12.30 13.05
C THR A 612 18.80 12.04 12.14
N LYS A 613 19.16 13.01 11.29
CA LYS A 613 20.36 12.93 10.46
C LYS A 613 21.63 12.80 11.29
N TYR A 614 21.77 13.55 12.38
CA TYR A 614 22.96 13.49 13.25
C TYR A 614 23.17 12.09 13.85
N TYR A 615 22.10 11.41 14.25
CA TYR A 615 22.19 10.08 14.86
C TYR A 615 22.24 8.92 13.84
N THR A 616 21.89 9.15 12.57
CA THR A 616 21.77 8.06 11.58
C THR A 616 22.72 8.17 10.40
N ASP A 617 23.18 9.35 10.00
CA ASP A 617 24.10 9.51 8.86
C ASP A 617 25.55 9.16 9.25
N TYR A 618 26.20 8.27 8.49
CA TYR A 618 27.58 7.81 8.70
C TYR A 618 28.65 8.92 8.60
N LYS A 619 28.27 10.12 8.14
CA LYS A 619 29.15 11.31 8.18
C LYS A 619 29.35 11.85 9.59
N HIS A 620 28.46 11.54 10.53
CA HIS A 620 28.51 12.05 11.90
C HIS A 620 29.17 11.07 12.88
N GLU A 621 29.61 11.61 14.01
CA GLU A 621 30.32 10.87 15.06
C GLU A 621 29.54 9.67 15.64
N PRO A 622 28.22 9.75 15.96
CA PRO A 622 27.51 8.66 16.62
C PRO A 622 27.59 7.33 15.84
N VAL A 623 27.36 7.39 14.52
CA VAL A 623 27.39 6.21 13.63
C VAL A 623 28.81 5.72 13.41
N ARG A 624 29.81 6.61 13.36
CA ARG A 624 31.22 6.23 13.23
C ARG A 624 31.71 5.52 14.48
N THR A 625 31.32 5.99 15.66
CA THR A 625 31.62 5.33 16.94
C THR A 625 30.96 3.95 17.01
N LEU A 626 29.73 3.82 16.51
CA LEU A 626 29.06 2.52 16.36
C LEU A 626 29.80 1.58 15.41
N ALA A 627 30.23 2.06 14.25
CA ALA A 627 31.04 1.27 13.31
C ALA A 627 32.39 0.86 13.91
N LEU A 628 33.04 1.75 14.66
CA LEU A 628 34.29 1.44 15.38
C LEU A 628 34.07 0.36 16.46
N ALA A 629 32.92 0.34 17.12
CA ALA A 629 32.58 -0.71 18.09
C ALA A 629 32.48 -2.10 17.45
N SER A 630 32.28 -2.20 16.13
CA SER A 630 32.35 -3.46 15.40
C SER A 630 33.75 -4.08 15.39
N ALA A 631 34.82 -3.28 15.58
CA ALA A 631 36.19 -3.79 15.64
C ALA A 631 36.47 -4.64 16.88
N THR A 632 35.66 -4.50 17.93
CA THR A 632 35.76 -5.29 19.17
C THR A 632 34.76 -6.46 19.22
N GLY A 633 33.94 -6.63 18.18
CA GLY A 633 33.06 -7.79 17.97
C GLY A 633 31.55 -7.49 17.98
N HIS A 634 30.75 -8.54 17.90
CA HIS A 634 29.28 -8.46 17.81
C HIS A 634 28.64 -7.85 19.06
N GLY A 635 29.09 -8.24 20.25
CA GLY A 635 28.48 -7.79 21.51
C GLY A 635 28.63 -6.29 21.74
N THR A 636 29.81 -5.73 21.45
CA THR A 636 30.09 -4.29 21.55
C THR A 636 29.32 -3.48 20.52
N ASN A 637 29.15 -4.00 19.30
CA ASN A 637 28.29 -3.38 18.29
C ASN A 637 26.82 -3.27 18.76
N ILE A 638 26.27 -4.34 19.35
CA ILE A 638 24.90 -4.32 19.88
C ILE A 638 24.77 -3.35 21.06
N ILE A 639 25.71 -3.37 22.01
CA ILE A 639 25.70 -2.45 23.15
C ILE A 639 25.74 -0.99 22.67
N ALA A 640 26.62 -0.68 21.73
CA ALA A 640 26.77 0.66 21.18
C ALA A 640 25.49 1.14 20.47
N GLY A 641 24.84 0.29 19.68
CA GLY A 641 23.62 0.68 18.95
C GLY A 641 22.41 0.84 19.87
N VAL A 642 22.24 -0.03 20.89
CA VAL A 642 21.20 0.14 21.91
C VAL A 642 21.42 1.43 22.71
N SER A 643 22.67 1.70 23.11
CA SER A 643 23.03 2.94 23.81
C SER A 643 22.71 4.18 22.98
N LEU A 644 23.13 4.20 21.69
CA LEU A 644 22.85 5.29 20.76
C LEU A 644 21.35 5.51 20.58
N GLY A 645 20.58 4.43 20.41
CA GLY A 645 19.13 4.51 20.30
C GLY A 645 18.48 5.15 21.53
N LEU A 646 18.87 4.74 22.74
CA LEU A 646 18.32 5.26 23.99
C LEU A 646 18.65 6.74 24.16
N GLU A 647 19.90 7.13 23.89
CA GLU A 647 20.36 8.51 23.94
C GLU A 647 19.62 9.40 22.94
N SER A 648 19.38 8.89 21.73
CA SER A 648 18.74 9.65 20.64
C SER A 648 17.32 10.13 20.95
N THR A 649 16.67 9.59 21.97
CA THR A 649 15.32 10.00 22.39
C THR A 649 15.30 11.36 23.09
N ALA A 650 16.41 11.80 23.67
CA ALA A 650 16.45 12.99 24.52
C ALA A 650 16.17 14.30 23.75
N LEU A 651 16.91 14.56 22.67
CA LEU A 651 16.77 15.79 21.89
C LEU A 651 15.39 15.93 21.22
N PRO A 652 14.84 14.91 20.54
CA PRO A 652 13.49 14.99 19.95
C PRO A 652 12.40 15.32 20.97
N VAL A 653 12.45 14.72 22.17
CA VAL A 653 11.47 14.96 23.24
C VAL A 653 11.58 16.38 23.79
N LEU A 654 12.80 16.91 23.95
CA LEU A 654 13.00 18.31 24.33
C LEU A 654 12.41 19.26 23.29
N VAL A 655 12.62 18.99 22.00
CA VAL A 655 12.06 19.80 20.91
C VAL A 655 10.52 19.74 20.92
N ILE A 656 9.91 18.55 21.07
CA ILE A 656 8.45 18.41 21.19
C ILE A 656 7.93 19.21 22.39
N SER A 657 8.60 19.09 23.54
CA SER A 657 8.17 19.76 24.78
C SER A 657 8.19 21.29 24.63
N VAL A 658 9.27 21.83 24.07
CA VAL A 658 9.37 23.26 23.77
C VAL A 658 8.31 23.69 22.76
N SER A 659 8.07 22.88 21.73
CA SER A 659 7.07 23.15 20.68
C SER A 659 5.64 23.22 21.25
N ILE A 660 5.23 22.23 22.04
CA ILE A 660 3.89 22.20 22.67
C ILE A 660 3.70 23.39 23.61
N VAL A 661 4.66 23.63 24.51
CA VAL A 661 4.54 24.71 25.50
C VAL A 661 4.53 26.07 24.81
N SER A 662 5.45 26.33 23.89
CA SER A 662 5.51 27.62 23.19
C SER A 662 4.28 27.85 22.32
N ALA A 663 3.81 26.86 21.56
CA ALA A 663 2.59 26.96 20.76
C ALA A 663 1.34 27.17 21.62
N PHE A 664 1.25 26.50 22.78
CA PHE A 664 0.13 26.68 23.71
C PHE A 664 0.08 28.10 24.26
N TRP A 665 1.20 28.63 24.75
CA TRP A 665 1.24 29.98 25.31
C TRP A 665 1.05 31.07 24.25
N LEU A 666 1.63 30.92 23.06
CA LEU A 666 1.38 31.81 21.92
C LEU A 666 -0.09 31.76 21.47
N GLY A 667 -0.71 30.58 21.49
CA GLY A 667 -2.14 30.44 21.21
C GLY A 667 -3.02 31.17 22.25
N ARG A 668 -2.63 31.20 23.52
CA ARG A 668 -3.35 31.96 24.57
C ARG A 668 -3.25 33.47 24.36
N THR A 669 -2.20 33.99 23.73
CA THR A 669 -2.06 35.42 23.42
C THR A 669 -2.82 35.85 22.15
N SER A 670 -3.59 34.95 21.53
CA SER A 670 -4.40 35.23 20.33
C SER A 670 -5.47 36.30 20.52
N GLY A 671 -5.89 36.56 21.77
CA GLY A 671 -7.00 37.47 22.08
C GLY A 671 -8.37 36.80 22.04
N LEU A 672 -8.45 35.50 21.71
CA LEU A 672 -9.67 34.71 21.77
C LEU A 672 -9.98 34.30 23.20
N VAL A 673 -11.10 34.82 23.73
CA VAL A 673 -11.59 34.57 25.08
C VAL A 673 -12.93 33.84 25.06
N ASP A 674 -13.21 33.09 26.13
CA ASP A 674 -14.52 32.48 26.36
C ASP A 674 -15.51 33.48 27.00
N GLU A 675 -16.72 33.01 27.31
CA GLU A 675 -17.77 33.81 27.97
C GLU A 675 -17.35 34.36 29.35
N THR A 676 -16.36 33.74 29.98
CA THR A 676 -15.82 34.14 31.30
C THR A 676 -14.60 35.04 31.18
N GLY A 677 -14.17 35.38 29.96
CA GLY A 677 -12.99 36.20 29.70
C GLY A 677 -11.67 35.44 29.76
N ASN A 678 -11.69 34.11 29.89
CA ASN A 678 -10.48 33.31 29.95
C ASN A 678 -9.90 33.06 28.54
N PRO A 679 -8.59 33.19 28.32
CA PRO A 679 -7.98 32.90 27.02
C PRO A 679 -8.02 31.40 26.69
N ILE A 680 -8.66 31.03 25.57
CA ILE A 680 -8.90 29.63 25.18
C ILE A 680 -8.20 29.20 23.88
N GLY A 681 -7.51 30.12 23.18
CA GLY A 681 -6.79 29.80 21.94
C GLY A 681 -5.57 28.88 22.08
N GLY A 682 -5.17 28.50 23.30
CA GLY A 682 -3.95 27.73 23.56
C GLY A 682 -3.94 26.33 22.93
N LEU A 683 -5.00 25.55 23.12
CA LEU A 683 -5.10 24.20 22.55
C LEU A 683 -5.10 24.24 21.02
N PHE A 684 -5.85 25.18 20.42
CA PHE A 684 -5.83 25.37 18.98
C PHE A 684 -4.45 25.84 18.48
N GLY A 685 -3.71 26.63 19.26
CA GLY A 685 -2.31 26.96 18.95
C GLY A 685 -1.42 25.74 18.77
N THR A 686 -1.57 24.71 19.61
CA THR A 686 -0.85 23.43 19.45
C THR A 686 -1.29 22.67 18.19
N ALA A 687 -2.57 22.76 17.81
CA ALA A 687 -3.07 22.20 16.54
C ALA A 687 -2.43 22.91 15.33
N VAL A 688 -2.36 24.25 15.38
CA VAL A 688 -1.74 25.06 14.32
C VAL A 688 -0.24 24.78 14.22
N ALA A 689 0.46 24.56 15.33
CA ALA A 689 1.86 24.13 15.31
C ALA A 689 2.02 22.74 14.68
N THR A 690 1.12 21.80 14.98
CA THR A 690 1.09 20.48 14.32
C THR A 690 0.92 20.64 12.81
N MET A 691 -0.04 21.47 12.36
CA MET A 691 -0.24 21.78 10.94
C MET A 691 0.99 22.45 10.31
N GLY A 692 1.70 23.30 11.06
CA GLY A 692 2.95 23.90 10.63
C GLY A 692 4.02 22.85 10.35
N MET A 693 4.19 21.88 11.25
CA MET A 693 5.12 20.77 11.07
C MET A 693 4.81 19.98 9.79
N LEU A 694 3.52 19.74 9.53
CA LEU A 694 3.02 18.93 8.41
C LEU A 694 2.85 19.69 7.09
N SER A 695 3.08 21.00 7.08
CA SER A 695 2.94 21.82 5.87
C SER A 695 3.89 21.44 4.74
N THR A 696 4.91 20.62 5.03
CA THR A 696 5.87 20.08 4.06
C THR A 696 5.78 18.55 3.92
N ALA A 697 4.70 17.93 4.41
CA ALA A 697 4.55 16.49 4.50
C ALA A 697 4.63 15.80 3.12
N ALA A 698 4.06 16.40 2.06
CA ALA A 698 4.14 15.80 0.72
C ALA A 698 5.58 15.71 0.19
N TYR A 699 6.43 16.70 0.46
CA TYR A 699 7.84 16.65 0.07
C TYR A 699 8.63 15.65 0.94
N VAL A 700 8.36 15.61 2.25
CA VAL A 700 8.98 14.62 3.15
C VAL A 700 8.64 13.19 2.69
N LEU A 701 7.37 12.92 2.37
CA LEU A 701 6.93 11.63 1.82
C LEU A 701 7.58 11.30 0.47
N THR A 702 7.86 12.31 -0.34
CA THR A 702 8.58 12.12 -1.59
C THR A 702 10.00 11.58 -1.35
N MET A 703 10.68 12.10 -0.33
CA MET A 703 12.00 11.59 0.09
C MET A 703 11.91 10.18 0.69
N ASP A 704 10.82 9.87 1.42
CA ASP A 704 10.58 8.53 1.95
C ASP A 704 10.45 7.49 0.84
N MET A 705 9.56 7.75 -0.12
CA MET A 705 9.30 6.86 -1.26
C MET A 705 10.49 6.74 -2.21
N PHE A 706 11.37 7.74 -2.24
CA PHE A 706 12.63 7.67 -2.98
C PHE A 706 13.52 6.51 -2.49
N GLY A 707 13.59 6.27 -1.18
CA GLY A 707 14.47 5.26 -0.59
C GLY A 707 14.24 3.84 -1.12
N PRO A 708 13.04 3.26 -0.96
CA PRO A 708 12.74 1.91 -1.47
C PRO A 708 12.86 1.78 -2.97
N ILE A 709 12.58 2.86 -3.74
CA ILE A 709 12.74 2.84 -5.20
C ILE A 709 14.23 2.72 -5.55
N ALA A 710 15.10 3.45 -4.84
CA ALA A 710 16.55 3.37 -5.05
C ALA A 710 17.12 1.99 -4.64
N ASP A 711 16.67 1.45 -3.51
CA ASP A 711 17.05 0.13 -3.03
C ASP A 711 16.64 -0.99 -4.01
N ASN A 712 15.38 -0.98 -4.46
CA ASN A 712 14.92 -1.91 -5.50
C ASN A 712 15.72 -1.76 -6.80
N ALA A 713 16.08 -0.53 -7.18
CA ALA A 713 16.88 -0.29 -8.37
C ALA A 713 18.29 -0.90 -8.26
N GLY A 714 18.92 -0.84 -7.08
CA GLY A 714 20.20 -1.48 -6.80
C GLY A 714 20.14 -3.00 -6.92
N GLY A 715 19.10 -3.63 -6.35
CA GLY A 715 18.92 -5.07 -6.48
C GLY A 715 18.69 -5.51 -7.93
N ILE A 716 17.89 -4.77 -8.72
CA ILE A 716 17.73 -5.07 -10.16
C ILE A 716 19.07 -5.01 -10.89
N VAL A 717 19.94 -4.04 -10.57
CA VAL A 717 21.28 -3.89 -11.18
C VAL A 717 22.16 -5.10 -10.86
N GLU A 718 22.18 -5.57 -9.62
CA GLU A 718 22.96 -6.72 -9.18
C GLU A 718 22.47 -8.03 -9.82
N MET A 719 21.16 -8.27 -9.73
CA MET A 719 20.52 -9.49 -10.25
C MET A 719 20.58 -9.58 -11.77
N SER A 720 20.63 -8.43 -12.47
CA SER A 720 20.84 -8.37 -13.93
C SER A 720 22.31 -8.33 -14.34
N GLN A 721 23.24 -8.60 -13.42
CA GLN A 721 24.68 -8.71 -13.65
C GLN A 721 25.26 -7.51 -14.41
N GLN A 722 24.82 -6.32 -14.04
CA GLN A 722 25.30 -5.09 -14.68
C GLN A 722 26.70 -4.71 -14.17
N PRO A 723 27.42 -3.83 -14.88
CA PRO A 723 28.74 -3.40 -14.46
C PRO A 723 28.74 -2.78 -13.04
N GLU A 724 29.80 -3.04 -12.27
CA GLU A 724 29.99 -2.57 -10.89
C GLU A 724 29.83 -1.04 -10.76
N SER A 725 30.24 -0.28 -11.77
CA SER A 725 30.05 1.19 -11.81
C SER A 725 28.58 1.64 -11.71
N VAL A 726 27.64 0.80 -12.13
CA VAL A 726 26.19 1.06 -12.01
C VAL A 726 25.73 0.79 -10.58
N ARG A 727 26.29 -0.26 -9.95
CA ARG A 727 26.00 -0.61 -8.56
C ARG A 727 26.50 0.44 -7.59
N GLU A 728 27.68 1.01 -7.82
CA GLU A 728 28.22 2.14 -7.03
C GLU A 728 27.25 3.34 -7.01
N ILE A 729 26.62 3.65 -8.15
CA ILE A 729 25.63 4.73 -8.25
C ILE A 729 24.39 4.40 -7.45
N THR A 730 23.86 3.17 -7.55
CA THR A 730 22.67 2.77 -6.82
C THR A 730 22.92 2.64 -5.32
N ASP A 731 24.10 2.16 -4.90
CA ASP A 731 24.49 2.07 -3.48
C ASP A 731 24.59 3.47 -2.84
N LEU A 732 25.06 4.47 -3.59
CA LEU A 732 25.04 5.85 -3.12
C LEU A 732 23.59 6.35 -2.93
N LEU A 733 22.70 6.05 -3.88
CA LEU A 733 21.29 6.43 -3.79
C LEU A 733 20.57 5.70 -2.64
N ASP A 734 20.88 4.43 -2.42
CA ASP A 734 20.37 3.61 -1.32
C ASP A 734 20.79 4.17 0.04
N ALA A 735 22.07 4.52 0.22
CA ALA A 735 22.55 5.13 1.47
C ALA A 735 21.85 6.47 1.79
N VAL A 736 21.57 7.27 0.76
CA VAL A 736 20.75 8.49 0.89
C VAL A 736 19.29 8.13 1.19
N GLY A 737 18.79 7.06 0.58
CA GLY A 737 17.50 6.42 0.85
C GLY A 737 17.33 6.05 2.33
N ASN A 738 18.28 5.35 2.94
CA ASN A 738 18.20 4.93 4.34
C ASN A 738 18.17 6.12 5.30
N THR A 739 18.96 7.16 5.02
CA THR A 739 18.95 8.39 5.82
C THR A 739 17.63 9.15 5.66
N THR A 740 17.05 9.19 4.45
CA THR A 740 15.74 9.81 4.22
C THR A 740 14.60 9.02 4.85
N LYS A 741 14.60 7.68 4.76
CA LYS A 741 13.68 6.77 5.48
C LYS A 741 13.75 6.98 7.00
N ALA A 742 14.95 7.16 7.57
CA ALA A 742 15.07 7.43 9.01
C ALA A 742 14.48 8.81 9.36
N THR A 743 14.82 9.82 8.57
CA THR A 743 14.33 11.20 8.73
C THR A 743 12.80 11.28 8.71
N THR A 744 12.16 10.58 7.79
CA THR A 744 10.70 10.55 7.62
C THR A 744 10.03 9.81 8.77
N LYS A 745 10.61 8.68 9.24
CA LYS A 745 10.16 7.99 10.46
C LYS A 745 10.22 8.91 11.69
N GLY A 746 11.30 9.67 11.86
CA GLY A 746 11.44 10.66 12.93
C GLY A 746 10.39 11.77 12.82
N PHE A 747 10.18 12.31 11.62
CA PHE A 747 9.16 13.31 11.34
C PHE A 747 7.74 12.81 11.67
N ALA A 748 7.41 11.57 11.27
CA ALA A 748 6.11 10.98 11.52
C ALA A 748 5.84 10.75 13.03
N ILE A 749 6.87 10.35 13.80
CA ILE A 749 6.76 10.26 15.26
C ILE A 749 6.57 11.65 15.89
N GLY A 750 7.33 12.66 15.44
CA GLY A 750 7.17 14.03 15.95
C GLY A 750 5.78 14.60 15.68
N SER A 751 5.22 14.34 14.49
CA SER A 751 3.84 14.74 14.16
C SER A 751 2.83 13.99 15.03
N ALA A 752 3.05 12.68 15.23
CA ALA A 752 2.22 11.86 16.10
C ALA A 752 2.21 12.37 17.54
N ALA A 753 3.37 12.79 18.06
CA ALA A 753 3.47 13.33 19.41
C ALA A 753 2.62 14.58 19.60
N LEU A 754 2.70 15.52 18.66
CA LEU A 754 1.88 16.73 18.68
C LEU A 754 0.39 16.39 18.48
N ALA A 755 0.06 15.51 17.53
CA ALA A 755 -1.30 15.12 17.21
C ALA A 755 -2.00 14.35 18.35
N SER A 756 -1.25 13.55 19.11
CA SER A 756 -1.82 12.72 20.18
C SER A 756 -2.42 13.59 21.29
N PHE A 757 -1.82 14.74 21.58
CA PHE A 757 -2.39 15.71 22.53
C PHE A 757 -3.72 16.30 22.02
N LEU A 758 -3.83 16.51 20.70
CA LEU A 758 -5.07 16.98 20.07
C LEU A 758 -6.17 15.92 20.16
N LEU A 759 -5.82 14.67 19.84
CA LEU A 759 -6.75 13.53 19.89
C LEU A 759 -7.20 13.23 21.32
N PHE A 760 -6.32 13.39 22.32
CA PHE A 760 -6.68 13.28 23.73
C PHE A 760 -7.70 14.34 24.13
N SER A 761 -7.50 15.60 23.72
CA SER A 761 -8.46 16.67 23.96
C SER A 761 -9.82 16.39 23.29
N ALA A 762 -9.80 15.89 22.05
CA ALA A 762 -11.01 15.47 21.35
C ALA A 762 -11.73 14.31 22.07
N TYR A 763 -11.00 13.35 22.64
CA TYR A 763 -11.59 12.29 23.46
C TYR A 763 -12.30 12.84 24.71
N MET A 764 -11.68 13.80 25.41
CA MET A 764 -12.30 14.44 26.59
C MET A 764 -13.60 15.15 26.24
N ASP A 765 -13.60 15.94 25.15
CA ASP A 765 -14.80 16.62 24.65
C ASP A 765 -15.91 15.62 24.25
N GLU A 766 -15.54 14.52 23.59
CA GLU A 766 -16.48 13.47 23.17
C GLU A 766 -17.10 12.76 24.38
N VAL A 767 -16.30 12.41 25.39
CA VAL A 767 -16.78 11.82 26.65
C VAL A 767 -17.75 12.77 27.35
N ALA A 768 -17.41 14.06 27.47
CA ALA A 768 -18.29 15.06 28.07
C ALA A 768 -19.63 15.18 27.33
N SER A 769 -19.59 15.11 26.00
CA SER A 769 -20.75 15.16 25.13
C SER A 769 -21.69 13.96 25.35
N PHE A 770 -21.14 12.75 25.45
CA PHE A 770 -21.92 11.53 25.70
C PHE A 770 -22.46 11.45 27.13
N SER A 771 -21.65 11.81 28.12
CA SER A 771 -22.05 11.69 29.53
C SER A 771 -22.97 12.82 30.00
N ARG A 772 -23.07 13.91 29.23
CA ARG A 772 -23.79 15.16 29.61
C ARG A 772 -23.23 15.79 30.89
N THR A 773 -21.98 15.48 31.24
CA THR A 773 -21.27 16.00 32.41
C THR A 773 -19.94 16.59 31.97
N THR A 774 -19.40 17.55 32.71
CA THR A 774 -18.08 18.11 32.43
C THR A 774 -17.00 17.03 32.61
N PHE A 775 -16.12 16.90 31.62
CA PHE A 775 -14.95 16.01 31.64
C PHE A 775 -13.71 16.81 31.28
N GLU A 776 -13.23 17.61 32.24
CA GLU A 776 -12.14 18.56 32.02
C GLU A 776 -10.81 18.11 32.63
N GLN A 777 -10.85 17.18 33.59
CA GLN A 777 -9.67 16.74 34.33
C GLN A 777 -9.61 15.22 34.45
N VAL A 778 -8.42 14.69 34.13
CA VAL A 778 -8.02 13.31 34.41
C VAL A 778 -6.98 13.35 35.52
N ASP A 779 -7.39 13.04 36.74
CA ASP A 779 -6.51 13.05 37.90
C ASP A 779 -5.74 11.74 38.01
N ILE A 780 -4.44 11.80 37.72
CA ILE A 780 -3.51 10.67 37.80
C ILE A 780 -3.20 10.24 39.23
N ALA A 781 -3.54 11.03 40.25
CA ALA A 781 -3.37 10.64 41.65
C ALA A 781 -4.39 9.57 42.09
N ILE A 782 -5.46 9.36 41.31
CA ILE A 782 -6.43 8.28 41.54
C ILE A 782 -5.77 6.94 41.17
N PRO A 783 -5.71 5.95 42.09
CA PRO A 783 -5.00 4.68 41.85
C PRO A 783 -5.45 3.95 40.59
N GLU A 784 -6.74 3.88 40.31
CA GLU A 784 -7.29 3.23 39.12
C GLU A 784 -6.85 3.92 37.83
N VAL A 785 -6.78 5.25 37.84
CA VAL A 785 -6.31 6.06 36.70
C VAL A 785 -4.81 5.86 36.49
N PHE A 786 -4.02 5.83 37.57
CA PHE A 786 -2.60 5.49 37.50
C PHE A 786 -2.36 4.07 36.95
N VAL A 787 -3.14 3.09 37.40
CA VAL A 787 -3.10 1.71 36.86
C VAL A 787 -3.43 1.69 35.37
N GLY A 788 -4.43 2.46 34.93
CA GLY A 788 -4.70 2.67 33.50
C GLY A 788 -3.47 3.14 32.73
N GLY A 789 -2.76 4.11 33.30
CA GLY A 789 -1.51 4.62 32.73
C GLY A 789 -0.42 3.55 32.63
N LEU A 790 -0.21 2.77 33.70
CA LEU A 790 0.75 1.66 33.71
C LEU A 790 0.41 0.59 32.65
N LEU A 791 -0.87 0.24 32.50
CA LEU A 791 -1.35 -0.68 31.46
C LEU A 791 -1.11 -0.12 30.05
N GLY A 792 -1.25 1.20 29.88
CA GLY A 792 -0.92 1.90 28.63
C GLY A 792 0.57 1.80 28.29
N SER A 793 1.46 2.06 29.25
CA SER A 793 2.90 1.89 29.04
C SER A 793 3.27 0.42 28.76
N MET A 794 2.69 -0.52 29.51
CA MET A 794 2.90 -1.96 29.30
C MET A 794 2.48 -2.39 27.88
N LEU A 795 1.37 -1.85 27.36
CA LEU A 795 0.88 -2.14 26.02
C LEU A 795 1.95 -1.92 24.95
N ILE A 796 2.64 -0.79 25.00
CA ILE A 796 3.67 -0.43 24.02
C ILE A 796 4.81 -1.45 24.05
N PHE A 797 5.35 -1.74 25.23
CA PHE A 797 6.44 -2.70 25.38
C PHE A 797 6.03 -4.10 24.92
N LEU A 798 4.82 -4.53 25.27
CA LEU A 798 4.29 -5.84 24.89
C LEU A 798 4.07 -5.93 23.38
N PHE A 799 3.54 -4.88 22.76
CA PHE A 799 3.37 -4.77 21.33
C PHE A 799 4.72 -4.85 20.60
N SER A 800 5.72 -4.07 21.04
CA SER A 800 7.08 -4.11 20.48
C SER A 800 7.69 -5.51 20.57
N ALA A 801 7.57 -6.15 21.74
CA ALA A 801 8.08 -7.51 21.95
C ALA A 801 7.41 -8.52 21.02
N TRP A 802 6.08 -8.45 20.84
CA TRP A 802 5.36 -9.37 19.96
C TRP A 802 5.65 -9.11 18.48
N ALA A 803 5.81 -7.85 18.07
CA ALA A 803 6.19 -7.49 16.71
C ALA A 803 7.61 -8.00 16.38
N CYS A 804 8.60 -7.77 17.24
CA CYS A 804 9.96 -8.28 17.03
C CYS A 804 9.99 -9.82 17.05
N ALA A 805 9.25 -10.46 17.96
CA ALA A 805 9.20 -11.92 18.03
C ALA A 805 8.49 -12.55 16.82
N ALA A 806 7.52 -11.85 16.21
CA ALA A 806 6.88 -12.28 14.97
C ALA A 806 7.87 -12.32 13.79
N VAL A 807 8.72 -11.29 13.65
CA VAL A 807 9.80 -11.29 12.65
C VAL A 807 10.77 -12.42 12.93
N GLY A 808 11.24 -12.58 14.17
CA GLY A 808 12.20 -13.62 14.54
C GLY A 808 11.70 -15.05 14.29
N ARG A 809 10.43 -15.35 14.63
CA ARG A 809 9.83 -16.66 14.33
C ARG A 809 9.74 -16.91 12.82
N THR A 810 9.29 -15.91 12.07
CA THR A 810 9.14 -16.03 10.61
C THR A 810 10.50 -16.17 9.93
N ALA A 811 11.50 -15.40 10.36
CA ALA A 811 12.87 -15.49 9.86
C ALA A 811 13.47 -16.88 10.13
N GLN A 812 13.20 -17.47 11.30
CA GLN A 812 13.66 -18.83 11.61
C GLN A 812 13.06 -19.88 10.67
N GLU A 813 11.78 -19.74 10.28
CA GLU A 813 11.15 -20.61 9.28
C GLU A 813 11.85 -20.48 7.91
N VAL A 814 12.21 -19.25 7.50
CA VAL A 814 12.97 -18.99 6.28
C VAL A 814 14.37 -19.60 6.35
N VAL A 815 15.11 -19.36 7.43
CA VAL A 815 16.46 -19.92 7.65
C VAL A 815 16.45 -21.44 7.54
N ASN A 816 15.47 -22.09 8.16
CA ASN A 816 15.34 -23.55 8.11
C ASN A 816 15.05 -24.05 6.70
N GLU A 817 14.23 -23.34 5.93
CA GLU A 817 13.94 -23.68 4.53
C GLU A 817 15.17 -23.47 3.64
N VAL A 818 15.90 -22.36 3.78
CA VAL A 818 17.13 -22.09 3.03
C VAL A 818 18.17 -23.18 3.28
N ARG A 819 18.41 -23.51 4.56
CA ARG A 819 19.33 -24.60 4.95
C ARG A 819 18.90 -25.94 4.38
N ARG A 820 17.61 -26.26 4.44
CA ARG A 820 17.05 -27.49 3.89
C ARG A 820 17.36 -27.60 2.40
N GLN A 821 17.13 -26.53 1.63
CA GLN A 821 17.43 -26.53 0.19
C GLN A 821 18.92 -26.67 -0.10
N PHE A 822 19.81 -25.97 0.61
CA PHE A 822 21.25 -26.14 0.40
C PHE A 822 21.77 -27.54 0.73
N ILE A 823 21.19 -28.20 1.75
CA ILE A 823 21.56 -29.57 2.13
C ILE A 823 21.01 -30.58 1.12
N GLU A 824 19.73 -30.46 0.74
CA GLU A 824 19.08 -31.41 -0.16
C GLU A 824 19.49 -31.25 -1.62
N ARG A 825 19.90 -30.04 -2.03
CA ARG A 825 20.16 -29.64 -3.41
C ARG A 825 21.53 -28.95 -3.52
N PRO A 826 22.64 -29.68 -3.32
CA PRO A 826 23.99 -29.10 -3.30
C PRO A 826 24.39 -28.46 -4.65
N GLY A 827 23.75 -28.85 -5.75
CA GLY A 827 23.94 -28.25 -7.08
C GLY A 827 23.62 -26.74 -7.13
N ILE A 828 22.88 -26.21 -6.15
CA ILE A 828 22.58 -24.78 -6.02
C ILE A 828 23.86 -23.96 -5.81
N MET A 829 24.76 -24.42 -4.93
CA MET A 829 26.00 -23.67 -4.63
C MET A 829 26.96 -23.63 -5.82
N GLU A 830 26.83 -24.59 -6.74
CA GLU A 830 27.62 -24.74 -7.97
C GLU A 830 26.97 -24.10 -9.20
N TYR A 831 25.82 -23.40 -9.06
CA TYR A 831 25.01 -22.86 -10.17
C TYR A 831 24.49 -23.92 -11.16
N LYS A 832 24.48 -25.21 -10.78
CA LYS A 832 23.99 -26.31 -11.61
C LYS A 832 22.50 -26.57 -11.43
N GLU A 833 21.94 -26.11 -10.32
CA GLU A 833 20.55 -26.35 -9.94
C GLU A 833 19.92 -25.07 -9.37
N LYS A 834 18.65 -24.81 -9.70
CA LYS A 834 17.94 -23.59 -9.26
C LYS A 834 17.26 -23.79 -7.90
N PRO A 835 17.38 -22.86 -6.95
CA PRO A 835 16.62 -22.88 -5.70
C PRO A 835 15.10 -22.87 -5.91
N ASP A 836 14.34 -23.42 -4.95
CA ASP A 836 12.88 -23.30 -4.90
C ASP A 836 12.49 -22.02 -4.15
N TYR A 837 12.40 -20.94 -4.92
CA TYR A 837 12.02 -19.63 -4.43
C TYR A 837 10.54 -19.55 -4.01
N GLY A 838 9.64 -20.20 -4.75
CA GLY A 838 8.20 -20.13 -4.53
C GLY A 838 7.81 -20.67 -3.15
N ARG A 839 8.54 -21.67 -2.66
CA ARG A 839 8.36 -22.19 -1.31
C ARG A 839 8.67 -21.16 -0.23
N CYS A 840 9.80 -20.46 -0.33
CA CYS A 840 10.16 -19.39 0.60
C CYS A 840 9.11 -18.26 0.59
N VAL A 841 8.59 -17.87 -0.59
CA VAL A 841 7.54 -16.84 -0.71
C VAL A 841 6.29 -17.27 0.07
N ALA A 842 5.84 -18.50 -0.16
CA ALA A 842 4.63 -19.02 0.44
C ALA A 842 4.73 -19.09 1.98
N ILE A 843 5.91 -19.46 2.49
CA ILE A 843 6.20 -19.49 3.94
C ILE A 843 6.10 -18.08 4.50
N VAL A 844 6.87 -17.12 3.97
CA VAL A 844 6.89 -15.74 4.47
C VAL A 844 5.51 -15.09 4.37
N ALA A 845 4.81 -15.27 3.25
CA ALA A 845 3.46 -14.74 3.05
C ALA A 845 2.44 -15.31 4.03
N SER A 846 2.45 -16.63 4.26
CA SER A 846 1.49 -17.26 5.17
C SER A 846 1.79 -16.91 6.63
N ALA A 847 3.07 -16.90 7.00
CA ALA A 847 3.53 -16.59 8.34
C ALA A 847 3.27 -15.12 8.70
N SER A 848 3.59 -14.16 7.82
CA SER A 848 3.38 -12.73 8.09
C SER A 848 1.91 -12.40 8.36
N LEU A 849 0.98 -12.96 7.57
CA LEU A 849 -0.46 -12.76 7.74
C LEU A 849 -1.01 -13.37 9.04
N ARG A 850 -0.41 -14.47 9.51
CA ARG A 850 -0.80 -15.11 10.76
C ARG A 850 -0.25 -14.37 11.96
N GLU A 851 1.03 -14.01 11.89
CA GLU A 851 1.77 -13.37 12.98
C GLU A 851 1.32 -11.92 13.21
N MET A 852 0.85 -11.20 12.18
CA MET A 852 0.34 -9.84 12.34
C MET A 852 -0.97 -9.76 13.16
N ILE A 853 -1.73 -10.85 13.29
CA ILE A 853 -3.02 -10.84 14.00
C ILE A 853 -2.83 -10.58 15.49
N LYS A 854 -1.83 -11.21 16.12
CA LYS A 854 -1.66 -11.16 17.58
C LYS A 854 -1.30 -9.75 18.09
N PRO A 855 -0.30 -9.03 17.53
CA PRO A 855 -0.02 -7.65 17.94
C PRO A 855 -1.17 -6.70 17.58
N GLY A 856 -1.80 -6.86 16.42
CA GLY A 856 -2.93 -6.01 16.02
C GLY A 856 -4.17 -6.21 16.91
N ALA A 857 -4.46 -7.45 17.32
CA ALA A 857 -5.54 -7.73 18.26
C ALA A 857 -5.28 -7.11 19.64
N LEU A 858 -4.03 -7.13 20.13
CA LEU A 858 -3.65 -6.46 21.38
C LEU A 858 -4.03 -4.98 21.35
N ALA A 859 -3.68 -4.29 20.27
CA ALA A 859 -3.91 -2.87 20.08
C ALA A 859 -5.40 -2.49 20.14
N ILE A 860 -6.27 -3.31 19.55
CA ILE A 860 -7.72 -3.04 19.44
C ILE A 860 -8.46 -3.48 20.71
N VAL A 861 -8.16 -4.67 21.20
CA VAL A 861 -8.91 -5.30 22.30
C VAL A 861 -8.57 -4.67 23.64
N SER A 862 -7.33 -4.25 23.86
CA SER A 862 -6.89 -3.72 25.16
C SER A 862 -7.65 -2.48 25.66
N PRO A 863 -7.82 -1.37 24.89
CA PRO A 863 -8.59 -0.23 25.39
C PRO A 863 -10.06 -0.59 25.64
N ILE A 864 -10.62 -1.52 24.86
CA ILE A 864 -12.00 -2.00 25.02
C ILE A 864 -12.16 -2.76 26.33
N VAL A 865 -11.28 -3.74 26.58
CA VAL A 865 -11.32 -4.58 27.78
C VAL A 865 -11.06 -3.74 29.04
N VAL A 866 -10.05 -2.87 29.01
CA VAL A 866 -9.73 -1.98 30.13
C VAL A 866 -10.91 -1.04 30.41
N GLY A 867 -11.46 -0.40 29.38
CA GLY A 867 -12.61 0.50 29.52
C GLY A 867 -13.84 -0.18 30.10
N ILE A 868 -14.21 -1.38 29.62
CA ILE A 868 -15.36 -2.14 30.14
C ILE A 868 -15.12 -2.60 31.58
N LEU A 869 -13.93 -3.12 31.89
CA LEU A 869 -13.61 -3.61 33.22
C LEU A 869 -13.73 -2.48 34.26
N PHE A 870 -13.14 -1.33 33.97
CA PHE A 870 -13.16 -0.18 34.89
C PHE A 870 -14.49 0.56 34.89
N ARG A 871 -15.31 0.45 33.84
CA ARG A 871 -16.72 0.85 33.87
C ARG A 871 -17.52 0.00 34.87
N ILE A 872 -17.36 -1.32 34.81
CA ILE A 872 -18.03 -2.25 35.75
C ILE A 872 -17.60 -1.95 37.18
N LEU A 873 -16.29 -1.80 37.42
CA LEU A 873 -15.76 -1.42 38.73
C LEU A 873 -16.29 -0.06 39.19
N GLY A 874 -16.33 0.93 38.29
CA GLY A 874 -16.89 2.25 38.55
C GLY A 874 -18.35 2.20 38.97
N HIS A 875 -19.14 1.31 38.38
CA HIS A 875 -20.52 1.07 38.80
C HIS A 875 -20.60 0.53 40.24
N PHE A 876 -19.72 -0.41 40.61
CA PHE A 876 -19.66 -0.95 41.97
C PHE A 876 -19.13 0.04 43.02
N THR A 877 -18.22 0.94 42.63
CA THR A 877 -17.59 1.93 43.53
C THR A 877 -18.30 3.29 43.56
N GLY A 878 -19.40 3.45 42.81
CA GLY A 878 -20.15 4.71 42.73
C GLY A 878 -19.44 5.79 41.89
N GLN A 879 -18.48 5.42 41.04
CA GLN A 879 -17.75 6.31 40.14
C GLN A 879 -18.18 6.06 38.67
N PRO A 880 -19.23 6.71 38.16
CA PRO A 880 -19.82 6.39 36.86
C PRO A 880 -18.90 6.64 35.66
N LEU A 881 -17.91 7.52 35.78
CA LEU A 881 -16.97 7.88 34.70
C LEU A 881 -15.60 7.20 34.82
N LEU A 882 -15.46 6.23 35.72
CA LEU A 882 -14.15 5.60 35.99
C LEU A 882 -13.55 4.95 34.74
N GLY A 883 -14.35 4.20 33.97
CA GLY A 883 -13.92 3.58 32.72
C GLY A 883 -13.32 4.59 31.75
N ALA A 884 -14.02 5.71 31.52
CA ALA A 884 -13.55 6.77 30.63
C ALA A 884 -12.26 7.45 31.13
N LYS A 885 -12.11 7.68 32.45
CA LYS A 885 -10.88 8.25 33.05
C LYS A 885 -9.68 7.33 32.93
N VAL A 886 -9.88 6.03 33.17
CA VAL A 886 -8.82 5.02 33.09
C VAL A 886 -8.35 4.86 31.65
N VAL A 887 -9.27 4.84 30.68
CA VAL A 887 -8.92 4.80 29.25
C VAL A 887 -8.19 6.07 28.81
N ALA A 888 -8.59 7.24 29.30
CA ALA A 888 -7.88 8.49 29.05
C ALA A 888 -6.41 8.41 29.53
N SER A 889 -6.19 7.89 30.74
CA SER A 889 -4.84 7.69 31.27
C SER A 889 -4.05 6.65 30.48
N MET A 890 -4.67 5.52 30.14
CA MET A 890 -4.07 4.50 29.27
C MET A 890 -3.60 5.10 27.94
N LEU A 891 -4.43 5.92 27.29
CA LEU A 891 -4.09 6.60 26.05
C LEU A 891 -2.87 7.53 26.21
N MET A 892 -2.85 8.35 27.25
CA MET A 892 -1.76 9.32 27.48
C MET A 892 -0.42 8.63 27.78
N PHE A 893 -0.40 7.64 28.66
CA PHE A 893 0.82 6.91 28.99
C PHE A 893 1.30 6.02 27.85
N ALA A 894 0.37 5.37 27.12
CA ALA A 894 0.72 4.64 25.90
C ALA A 894 1.33 5.56 24.84
N THR A 895 0.81 6.79 24.70
CA THR A 895 1.37 7.81 23.81
C THR A 895 2.81 8.16 24.21
N VAL A 896 3.03 8.54 25.47
CA VAL A 896 4.36 8.97 25.95
C VAL A 896 5.39 7.84 25.83
N SER A 897 5.06 6.64 26.29
CA SER A 897 5.94 5.47 26.14
C SER A 897 6.13 5.08 24.68
N GLY A 898 5.10 5.22 23.86
CA GLY A 898 5.12 4.93 22.43
C GLY A 898 6.07 5.84 21.66
N ILE A 899 6.04 7.15 21.91
CA ILE A 899 6.95 8.12 21.28
C ILE A 899 8.41 7.75 21.57
N LEU A 900 8.73 7.49 22.85
CA LEU A 900 10.07 7.11 23.26
C LEU A 900 10.54 5.80 22.63
N MET A 901 9.67 4.77 22.66
CA MET A 901 9.99 3.46 22.10
C MET A 901 10.15 3.51 20.58
N ALA A 902 9.28 4.25 19.87
CA ALA A 902 9.36 4.39 18.42
C ALA A 902 10.64 5.13 18.00
N LEU A 903 11.02 6.21 18.70
CA LEU A 903 12.27 6.93 18.44
C LEU A 903 13.49 6.04 18.68
N PHE A 904 13.50 5.30 19.79
CA PHE A 904 14.55 4.34 20.13
C PHE A 904 14.73 3.30 19.03
N LEU A 905 13.65 2.59 18.66
CA LEU A 905 13.72 1.48 17.70
C LEU A 905 14.11 1.97 16.30
N ASN A 906 13.52 3.07 15.84
CA ASN A 906 13.79 3.60 14.50
C ASN A 906 15.23 4.12 14.37
N THR A 907 15.73 4.83 15.38
CA THR A 907 17.07 5.42 15.33
C THR A 907 18.16 4.38 15.53
N ALA A 908 17.98 3.43 16.47
CA ALA A 908 18.93 2.35 16.68
C ALA A 908 19.10 1.50 15.41
N GLY A 909 18.00 1.07 14.80
CA GLY A 909 18.06 0.28 13.57
C GLY A 909 18.65 1.06 12.40
N GLY A 910 18.29 2.33 12.22
CA GLY A 910 18.89 3.18 11.18
C GLY A 910 20.39 3.41 11.37
N ALA A 911 20.85 3.52 12.62
CA ALA A 911 22.26 3.68 12.93
C ALA A 911 23.07 2.40 12.65
N TRP A 912 22.54 1.21 12.98
CA TRP A 912 23.19 -0.06 12.67
C TRP A 912 23.35 -0.28 11.16
N ASP A 913 22.31 0.00 10.38
CA ASP A 913 22.35 -0.11 8.92
C ASP A 913 23.41 0.80 8.31
N ASN A 914 23.42 2.07 8.71
CA ASN A 914 24.39 3.02 8.18
C ASN A 914 25.82 2.76 8.71
N ALA A 915 25.98 2.15 9.89
CA ALA A 915 27.28 1.67 10.34
C ALA A 915 27.79 0.49 9.48
N LYS A 916 26.91 -0.43 9.07
CA LYS A 916 27.22 -1.51 8.10
C LYS A 916 27.64 -0.90 6.77
N LYS A 917 26.81 -0.03 6.18
CA LYS A 917 27.12 0.64 4.90
C LYS A 917 28.43 1.44 4.94
N TYR A 918 28.75 2.08 6.07
CA TYR A 918 30.03 2.78 6.24
C TYR A 918 31.23 1.84 6.09
N ILE A 919 31.17 0.65 6.69
CA ILE A 919 32.22 -0.37 6.57
C ILE A 919 32.28 -0.90 5.12
N GLU A 920 31.14 -1.06 4.45
CA GLU A 920 31.08 -1.49 3.05
C GLU A 920 31.78 -0.52 2.08
N THR A 921 31.93 0.76 2.42
CA THR A 921 32.71 1.73 1.62
C THR A 921 34.23 1.47 1.62
N GLY A 922 34.70 0.49 2.39
CA GLY A 922 36.12 0.16 2.55
C GLY A 922 36.71 0.62 3.89
N ALA A 923 35.94 1.31 4.73
CA ALA A 923 36.34 1.61 6.09
C ALA A 923 36.44 0.33 6.94
N LEU A 924 37.34 0.30 7.92
CA LEU A 924 37.48 -0.80 8.90
C LEU A 924 37.65 -2.21 8.31
N GLY A 925 38.29 -2.30 7.14
CA GLY A 925 38.59 -3.58 6.47
C GLY A 925 37.62 -3.97 5.37
N GLY A 926 36.53 -3.22 5.16
CA GLY A 926 35.65 -3.43 4.01
C GLY A 926 34.77 -4.69 4.11
N LYS A 927 34.12 -5.02 2.99
CA LYS A 927 33.25 -6.20 2.85
C LYS A 927 34.01 -7.49 3.18
N GLY A 928 33.36 -8.38 3.93
CA GLY A 928 33.89 -9.69 4.33
C GLY A 928 34.80 -9.69 5.56
N SER A 929 35.21 -8.53 6.06
CA SER A 929 35.99 -8.41 7.31
C SER A 929 35.19 -8.84 8.55
N ASP A 930 35.88 -9.11 9.66
CA ASP A 930 35.21 -9.43 10.93
C ASP A 930 34.40 -8.24 11.47
N CYS A 931 34.87 -7.01 11.24
CA CYS A 931 34.11 -5.78 11.51
C CYS A 931 32.80 -5.75 10.72
N HIS A 932 32.84 -6.14 9.44
CA HIS A 932 31.66 -6.21 8.58
C HIS A 932 30.65 -7.25 9.09
N LYS A 933 31.11 -8.45 9.47
CA LYS A 933 30.23 -9.48 10.07
C LYS A 933 29.58 -9.02 11.38
N ALA A 934 30.33 -8.31 12.22
CA ALA A 934 29.79 -7.72 13.44
C ALA A 934 28.72 -6.65 13.15
N ALA A 935 28.95 -5.80 12.14
CA ALA A 935 27.98 -4.79 11.73
C ALA A 935 26.70 -5.40 11.10
N ILE A 936 26.83 -6.48 10.32
CA ILE A 936 25.66 -7.23 9.80
C ILE A 936 24.82 -7.79 10.95
N THR A 937 25.45 -8.25 12.03
CA THR A 937 24.71 -8.70 13.22
C THR A 937 23.94 -7.56 13.88
N GLY A 938 24.52 -6.36 13.94
CA GLY A 938 23.80 -5.17 14.40
C GLY A 938 22.60 -4.82 13.52
N ASP A 939 22.80 -4.82 12.21
CA ASP A 939 21.75 -4.48 11.24
C ASP A 939 20.58 -5.47 11.27
N THR A 940 20.87 -6.78 11.28
CA THR A 940 19.84 -7.83 11.39
C THR A 940 19.05 -7.79 12.70
N VAL A 941 19.64 -7.26 13.79
CA VAL A 941 18.90 -6.95 15.03
C VAL A 941 18.09 -5.66 14.88
N GLY A 942 18.61 -4.67 14.16
CA GLY A 942 17.98 -3.38 13.88
C GLY A 942 16.81 -3.43 12.87
N ASP A 943 16.77 -4.42 11.99
CA ASP A 943 15.73 -4.59 10.97
C ASP A 943 14.31 -4.72 11.53
N PRO A 944 14.00 -5.64 12.46
CA PRO A 944 12.69 -5.67 13.09
C PRO A 944 12.39 -4.39 13.88
N PHE A 945 13.41 -3.68 14.35
CA PHE A 945 13.23 -2.44 15.11
C PHE A 945 12.78 -1.30 14.19
N LYS A 946 13.53 -1.03 13.11
CA LYS A 946 13.32 0.13 12.23
C LYS A 946 12.19 -0.05 11.22
N ASP A 947 11.85 -1.27 10.82
CA ASP A 947 10.90 -1.52 9.71
C ASP A 947 9.64 -2.27 10.11
N THR A 948 9.60 -2.89 11.29
CA THR A 948 8.38 -3.55 11.80
C THR A 948 7.84 -2.89 13.06
N ALA A 949 8.55 -2.98 14.18
CA ALA A 949 8.04 -2.56 15.49
C ALA A 949 7.96 -1.03 15.61
N GLY A 950 9.05 -0.31 15.36
CA GLY A 950 9.12 1.15 15.52
C GLY A 950 8.07 1.91 14.71
N PRO A 951 7.93 1.66 13.39
CA PRO A 951 6.89 2.31 12.57
C PRO A 951 5.47 1.92 13.00
N SER A 952 5.25 0.65 13.36
CA SER A 952 3.93 0.19 13.78
C SER A 952 3.50 0.82 15.11
N ILE A 953 4.44 1.20 16.00
CA ILE A 953 4.12 1.89 17.26
C ILE A 953 3.60 3.29 17.00
N HIS A 954 4.15 4.02 16.02
CA HIS A 954 3.63 5.33 15.67
C HIS A 954 2.16 5.22 15.21
N VAL A 955 1.85 4.29 14.30
CA VAL A 955 0.46 4.03 13.89
C VAL A 955 -0.40 3.57 15.07
N LEU A 956 0.13 2.72 15.95
CA LEU A 956 -0.55 2.25 17.15
C LEU A 956 -1.01 3.40 18.05
N ILE A 957 -0.15 4.39 18.32
CA ILE A 957 -0.49 5.52 19.19
C ILE A 957 -1.70 6.29 18.63
N LYS A 958 -1.68 6.59 17.33
CA LYS A 958 -2.79 7.29 16.66
C LYS A 958 -4.05 6.44 16.64
N MET A 959 -3.91 5.15 16.36
CA MET A 959 -5.01 4.19 16.37
C MET A 959 -5.63 4.06 17.77
N LEU A 960 -4.84 4.06 18.85
CA LEU A 960 -5.34 4.06 20.23
C LEU A 960 -6.19 5.30 20.53
N ALA A 961 -5.83 6.45 19.96
CA ALA A 961 -6.59 7.67 20.15
C ALA A 961 -7.90 7.65 19.34
N THR A 962 -7.87 7.18 18.09
CA THR A 962 -9.08 7.10 17.25
C THR A 962 -10.03 6.00 17.71
N ILE A 963 -9.53 4.84 18.16
CA ILE A 963 -10.36 3.76 18.70
C ILE A 963 -11.02 4.16 20.02
N THR A 964 -10.32 4.84 20.92
CA THR A 964 -10.92 5.26 22.20
C THR A 964 -12.00 6.31 21.99
N LEU A 965 -11.87 7.17 20.97
CA LEU A 965 -12.91 8.12 20.58
C LEU A 965 -14.15 7.42 19.99
N VAL A 966 -13.96 6.49 19.04
CA VAL A 966 -15.07 5.71 18.45
C VAL A 966 -15.74 4.81 19.48
N MET A 967 -14.98 4.23 20.41
CA MET A 967 -15.46 3.32 21.44
C MET A 967 -15.85 4.02 22.74
N ALA A 968 -15.75 5.35 22.82
CA ALA A 968 -16.14 6.13 24.00
C ALA A 968 -17.53 5.77 24.56
N PRO A 969 -18.57 5.51 23.74
CA PRO A 969 -19.89 5.10 24.24
C PRO A 969 -19.90 3.79 25.03
N VAL A 970 -18.88 2.93 24.88
CA VAL A 970 -18.79 1.65 25.59
C VAL A 970 -18.23 1.84 27.00
N PHE A 971 -17.47 2.92 27.22
CA PHE A 971 -16.78 3.23 28.49
C PHE A 971 -17.65 3.98 29.49
N LEU A 972 -18.83 4.43 29.05
CA LEU A 972 -19.88 5.11 29.81
C LEU A 972 -21.04 4.12 30.02
#